data_AF-A0A7V3T1R5-F1
#
_entry.id   AF-A0A7V3T1R5-F1
#
_cell.length_a   1.000
_cell.length_b   1.000
_cell.length_c   1.000
_cell.angle_alpha   90.00
_cell.angle_beta   90.00
_cell.angle_gamma   90.00
#
_symmetry.space_group_name_H-M   'P 1'
#
loop_
_entity.id
_entity.type
_entity.pdbx_description
1 polymer ?
#
loop_
_entity_poly.entity_id
_entity_poly.type
_entity_poly.pdbx_seq_one_letter_code
_entity_poly.pdbx_strand_id
1 'polypeptide(L)'
;MKKYCIILIFVYILCILISPTLTCTAAGPQNPRILINGSEFKPSLPPVTQGTEILVYYKEFLAVLGAKSAYDENTKTIKISYRNSIVELQADKTKAKVNGSNVALNVPAKLIRKQIFIPIFFVAEKLGLIAEYDRTNGIVKIRTGIFEGFEEGPENWMIYKENKPEYTTVIIDNRQAKSGGFSLKLVNDTQSPFTAVWNTLNLSDIESLPGKGDFVKASAYIKLDHDIAANQGSILRFKIEASSSDSENPVKTLLADAEVNSSQVKGQWLLVKTSIRNRIPEDTKYITISYEDWLAGTINIDDVYLYKAVEKANPMEKLVLATYMPWFGREGKWHNWEYESKNPDTILPSGKRDIASVYYPYTGAYDSTDPDVLEYHIDLAQSMGIDGFLIDYYGNLQGKEDYLKTTELLFDIADKKDFKLAILYESKIHKNKQFSKDLSKEEAVKGVTGDITAIIDRYSKRASYLKIDGRPVIAVYGMLRKEEGDIFDFGEKDWETIFSSIRTRKKECPPIVIGDLIAPSVNNLEQYCDFASGFFNWNLIQPEVLHADEKQAYDFCKSINQLSVKWAAEKPESRFAVGMIYPGFNDTGVNGWGMGSRVIDLTDKGFYDISWEAVLDDLYDFDMVIIATFNDWNEGTQIEPDKTYGFARAHTTLVNAGRLKGPENLTYYYKSNPFVREYK
;
A
#
# COMPACT_ATOMS: atom_id res chain seq x y z
N MET A 1 73.26 -15.53 11.88
CA MET A 1 71.80 -15.49 12.09
C MET A 1 71.33 -14.81 13.39
N LYS A 2 72.16 -14.02 14.10
CA LYS A 2 71.74 -13.26 15.30
C LYS A 2 71.63 -11.73 15.10
N LYS A 3 71.92 -11.23 13.88
CA LYS A 3 71.83 -9.79 13.54
C LYS A 3 70.57 -9.40 12.76
N TYR A 4 69.77 -10.36 12.28
CA TYR A 4 68.52 -10.09 11.55
C TYR A 4 67.25 -10.18 12.43
N CYS A 5 67.31 -10.81 13.62
CA CYS A 5 66.17 -10.86 14.55
C CYS A 5 65.98 -9.55 15.35
N ILE A 6 67.03 -8.74 15.54
CA ILE A 6 66.94 -7.50 16.33
C ILE A 6 66.31 -6.37 15.50
N ILE A 7 66.50 -6.36 14.18
CA ILE A 7 65.91 -5.36 13.28
C ILE A 7 64.40 -5.61 13.09
N LEU A 8 63.95 -6.86 13.06
CA LEU A 8 62.53 -7.21 12.97
C LEU A 8 61.74 -6.89 14.26
N ILE A 9 62.36 -6.98 15.44
CA ILE A 9 61.72 -6.60 16.71
C ILE A 9 61.68 -5.08 16.87
N PHE A 10 62.66 -4.34 16.38
CA PHE A 10 62.65 -2.87 16.42
C PHE A 10 61.63 -2.25 15.44
N VAL A 11 61.42 -2.84 14.27
CA VAL A 11 60.38 -2.38 13.33
C VAL A 11 58.98 -2.72 13.85
N TYR A 12 58.80 -3.85 14.55
CA TYR A 12 57.51 -4.21 15.16
C TYR A 12 57.16 -3.33 16.38
N ILE A 13 58.15 -2.87 17.16
CA ILE A 13 57.92 -1.95 18.30
C ILE A 13 57.72 -0.50 17.83
N LEU A 14 58.33 -0.09 16.71
CA LEU A 14 58.14 1.27 16.16
C LEU A 14 56.78 1.44 15.45
N CYS A 15 56.17 0.37 14.91
CA CYS A 15 54.82 0.41 14.33
C CYS A 15 53.69 0.42 15.38
N ILE A 16 53.96 0.06 16.64
CA ILE A 16 52.94 0.10 17.72
C ILE A 16 52.92 1.49 18.40
N LEU A 17 53.97 2.30 18.26
CA LEU A 17 54.11 3.61 18.94
C LEU A 17 53.71 4.83 18.09
N ILE A 18 53.24 4.62 16.86
CA ILE A 18 52.64 5.67 16.00
C ILE A 18 51.30 5.15 15.45
N SER A 19 50.44 4.66 16.35
CA SER A 19 49.01 4.77 16.07
C SER A 19 48.68 6.24 16.29
N PRO A 20 48.05 6.98 15.36
CA PRO A 20 47.36 8.18 15.77
C PRO A 20 46.39 7.73 16.84
N THR A 21 46.61 8.12 18.10
CA THR A 21 45.55 8.12 19.07
C THR A 21 44.51 9.06 18.48
N LEU A 22 43.53 8.48 17.79
CA LEU A 22 42.20 9.02 17.78
C LEU A 22 41.85 9.11 19.27
N THR A 23 42.22 10.22 19.88
CA THR A 23 41.45 10.75 20.99
C THR A 23 40.06 10.90 20.41
N CYS A 24 39.26 9.84 20.53
CA CYS A 24 37.83 10.01 20.66
C CYS A 24 37.70 10.85 21.92
N THR A 25 37.77 12.16 21.75
CA THR A 25 37.01 13.03 22.61
C THR A 25 35.60 12.53 22.42
N ALA A 26 35.12 11.72 23.36
CA ALA A 26 33.69 11.48 23.48
C ALA A 26 33.09 12.88 23.40
N ALA A 27 32.37 13.16 22.32
CA ALA A 27 31.62 14.39 22.20
C ALA A 27 30.80 14.45 23.49
N GLY A 28 31.03 15.47 24.31
CA GLY A 28 30.21 15.68 25.51
C GLY A 28 28.74 15.58 25.08
N PRO A 29 27.82 15.10 25.95
CA PRO A 29 26.46 14.76 25.57
C PRO A 29 25.88 15.88 24.72
N GLN A 30 25.76 15.65 23.40
CA GLN A 30 25.20 16.64 22.51
C GLN A 30 23.74 16.80 22.90
N ASN A 31 23.31 18.04 23.11
CA ASN A 31 21.89 18.30 23.31
C ASN A 31 21.14 17.79 22.08
N PRO A 32 20.03 17.08 22.28
CA PRO A 32 19.29 16.50 21.16
C PRO A 32 18.80 17.60 20.23
N ARG A 33 18.90 17.36 18.93
CA ARG A 33 18.29 18.24 17.91
C ARG A 33 16.78 18.10 18.02
N ILE A 34 16.04 19.20 17.86
CA ILE A 34 14.58 19.18 17.95
C ILE A 34 14.03 19.60 16.59
N LEU A 35 13.16 18.79 16.01
CA LEU A 35 12.39 19.09 14.80
C LEU A 35 10.93 19.30 15.19
N ILE A 36 10.31 20.38 14.72
CA ILE A 36 8.88 20.66 14.89
C ILE A 36 8.27 20.78 13.49
N ASN A 37 7.39 19.86 13.10
CA ASN A 37 6.86 19.74 11.74
C ASN A 37 7.97 19.77 10.68
N GLY A 38 8.97 18.91 10.86
CA GLY A 38 10.13 18.78 9.97
C GLY A 38 11.17 19.89 10.13
N SER A 39 10.80 21.07 10.62
CA SER A 39 11.71 22.21 10.74
C SER A 39 12.55 22.16 12.01
N GLU A 40 13.86 22.39 11.88
CA GLU A 40 14.76 22.42 13.04
C GLU A 40 14.43 23.59 13.99
N PHE A 41 14.00 23.26 15.20
CA PHE A 41 13.79 24.17 16.29
C PHE A 41 15.10 24.39 17.05
N LYS A 42 15.69 25.58 16.89
CA LYS A 42 16.90 26.02 17.60
C LYS A 42 16.52 26.97 18.73
N PRO A 43 16.25 26.46 19.95
CA PRO A 43 15.94 27.34 21.07
C PRO A 43 17.16 28.19 21.43
N SER A 44 16.93 29.46 21.78
CA SER A 44 17.98 30.38 22.22
C SER A 44 18.66 29.91 23.52
N LEU A 45 17.94 29.11 24.30
CA LEU A 45 18.45 28.42 25.49
C LEU A 45 18.55 26.92 25.22
N PRO A 46 19.73 26.31 25.46
CA PRO A 46 19.93 24.90 25.16
C PRO A 46 18.95 24.01 25.93
N PRO A 47 18.40 22.94 25.32
CA PRO A 47 17.62 21.93 26.03
C PRO A 47 18.43 21.32 27.19
N VAL A 48 17.73 20.86 28.22
CA VAL A 48 18.34 20.22 29.39
C VAL A 48 17.82 18.79 29.50
N THR A 49 18.71 17.82 29.38
CA THR A 49 18.37 16.41 29.57
C THR A 49 18.45 16.03 31.04
N GLN A 50 17.41 15.38 31.56
CA GLN A 50 17.39 14.84 32.92
C GLN A 50 16.79 13.44 32.92
N GLY A 51 17.64 12.42 33.05
CA GLY A 51 17.22 11.03 32.86
C GLY A 51 16.81 10.80 31.40
N THR A 52 15.59 10.30 31.18
CA THR A 52 15.02 10.07 29.84
C THR A 52 14.20 11.27 29.31
N GLU A 53 14.07 12.34 30.11
CA GLU A 53 13.25 13.51 29.75
C GLU A 53 14.12 14.66 29.23
N ILE A 54 13.56 15.40 28.28
CA ILE A 54 14.18 16.59 27.68
C ILE A 54 13.35 17.81 28.07
N LEU A 55 13.99 18.78 28.71
CA LEU A 55 13.38 20.02 29.14
C LEU A 55 13.72 21.14 28.16
N VAL A 56 12.71 21.88 27.70
CA VAL A 56 12.87 23.00 26.75
C VAL A 56 12.29 24.29 27.27
N TYR A 57 12.86 25.42 26.87
CA TYR A 57 12.38 26.74 27.28
C TYR A 57 10.98 27.00 26.75
N TYR A 58 10.01 27.17 27.66
CA TYR A 58 8.60 27.08 27.32
C TYR A 58 8.13 28.14 26.32
N LYS A 59 8.62 29.39 26.42
CA LYS A 59 8.09 30.49 25.60
C LYS A 59 8.35 30.24 24.11
N GLU A 60 9.57 29.87 23.77
CA GLU A 60 9.96 29.67 22.37
C GLU A 60 9.32 28.41 21.80
N PHE A 61 9.32 27.32 22.57
CA PHE A 61 8.69 26.07 22.16
C PHE A 61 7.19 26.25 21.88
N LEU A 62 6.46 26.88 22.80
CA LEU A 62 5.01 27.10 22.65
C LEU A 62 4.68 28.14 21.58
N ALA A 63 5.52 29.16 21.40
CA ALA A 63 5.35 30.13 20.32
C ALA A 63 5.46 29.46 18.94
N VAL A 64 6.43 28.56 18.75
CA VAL A 64 6.58 27.82 17.49
C VAL A 64 5.39 26.90 17.22
N LEU A 65 4.80 26.33 18.27
CA LEU A 65 3.57 25.53 18.16
C LEU A 65 2.31 26.35 17.90
N GLY A 66 2.34 27.68 18.08
CA GLY A 66 1.14 28.52 18.09
C GLY A 66 0.26 28.36 19.34
N ALA A 67 0.82 27.79 20.42
CA ALA A 67 0.13 27.64 21.70
C ALA A 67 0.14 28.95 22.50
N LYS A 68 -0.99 29.26 23.15
CA LYS A 68 -1.08 30.39 24.08
C LYS A 68 -0.53 29.95 25.43
N SER A 69 0.22 30.82 26.10
CA SER A 69 0.71 30.56 27.44
C SER A 69 0.58 31.78 28.35
N ALA A 70 0.23 31.56 29.61
CA ALA A 70 0.26 32.54 30.69
C ALA A 70 1.14 32.02 31.83
N TYR A 71 1.97 32.89 32.41
CA TYR A 71 2.89 32.54 33.48
C TYR A 71 2.63 33.42 34.72
N ASP A 72 2.44 32.78 35.87
CA ASP A 72 2.26 33.42 37.16
C ASP A 72 3.57 33.35 37.97
N GLU A 73 4.18 34.52 38.19
CA GLU A 73 5.47 34.66 38.89
C GLU A 73 5.40 34.27 40.38
N ASN A 74 4.27 34.51 41.05
CA ASN A 74 4.12 34.25 42.49
C ASN A 74 4.06 32.75 42.76
N THR A 75 3.32 32.03 41.92
CA THR A 75 3.13 30.58 42.07
C THR A 75 4.10 29.76 41.24
N LYS A 76 4.82 30.38 40.31
CA LYS A 76 5.69 29.74 39.32
C LYS A 76 4.92 28.74 38.44
N THR A 77 3.70 29.09 38.05
CA THR A 77 2.79 28.23 37.29
C THR A 77 2.67 28.71 35.85
N ILE A 78 2.88 27.82 34.89
CA ILE A 78 2.60 28.05 33.47
C ILE A 78 1.27 27.38 33.13
N LYS A 79 0.35 28.16 32.58
CA LYS A 79 -0.88 27.67 31.95
C LYS A 79 -0.74 27.75 30.43
N ILE A 80 -0.84 26.61 29.78
CA ILE A 80 -0.70 26.43 28.33
C ILE A 80 -2.10 26.13 27.78
N SER A 81 -2.45 26.74 26.66
CA SER A 81 -3.70 26.49 25.95
C SER A 81 -3.40 26.31 24.47
N TYR A 82 -3.72 25.12 23.95
CA TYR A 82 -3.55 24.76 22.55
C TYR A 82 -4.73 23.91 22.12
N ARG A 83 -5.43 24.34 21.05
CA ARG A 83 -6.69 23.72 20.60
C ARG A 83 -7.65 23.54 21.79
N ASN A 84 -8.07 22.32 22.08
CA ASN A 84 -9.00 21.97 23.17
C ASN A 84 -8.28 21.49 24.45
N SER A 85 -6.94 21.60 24.50
CA SER A 85 -6.13 21.18 25.64
C SER A 85 -5.62 22.36 26.46
N ILE A 86 -5.80 22.25 27.78
CA ILE A 86 -5.24 23.15 28.78
C ILE A 86 -4.27 22.35 29.65
N VAL A 87 -3.01 22.76 29.69
CA VAL A 87 -1.96 22.12 30.51
C VAL A 87 -1.40 23.15 31.48
N GLU A 88 -1.50 22.89 32.78
CA GLU A 88 -0.94 23.71 33.85
C GLU A 88 0.22 22.99 34.52
N LEU A 89 1.40 23.61 34.53
CA LEU A 89 2.64 23.09 35.09
C LEU A 89 3.17 24.06 36.13
N GLN A 90 3.42 23.59 37.36
CA GLN A 90 4.10 24.36 38.39
C GLN A 90 5.56 23.94 38.49
N ALA A 91 6.48 24.90 38.56
CA ALA A 91 7.91 24.61 38.71
C ALA A 91 8.19 23.74 39.96
N ASP A 92 9.06 22.74 39.79
CA ASP A 92 9.50 21.79 40.81
C ASP A 92 8.38 20.93 41.44
N LYS A 93 7.20 20.85 40.81
CA LYS A 93 6.10 19.95 41.19
C LYS A 93 5.95 18.80 40.20
N THR A 94 5.84 17.58 40.72
CA THR A 94 5.66 16.35 39.93
C THR A 94 4.19 16.08 39.55
N LYS A 95 3.32 17.09 39.67
CA LYS A 95 1.91 17.01 39.28
C LYS A 95 1.57 18.20 38.38
N ALA A 96 1.00 17.90 37.22
CA ALA A 96 0.39 18.86 36.31
C ALA A 96 -1.14 18.82 36.45
N LYS A 97 -1.84 19.86 35.98
CA LYS A 97 -3.27 19.76 35.66
C LYS A 97 -3.46 19.75 34.16
N VAL A 98 -4.15 18.75 33.63
CA VAL A 98 -4.50 18.64 32.22
C VAL A 98 -6.02 18.65 32.13
N ASN A 99 -6.59 19.67 31.49
CA ASN A 99 -8.05 19.88 31.39
C ASN A 99 -8.75 19.82 32.76
N GLY A 100 -8.10 20.34 33.81
CA GLY A 100 -8.60 20.34 35.18
C GLY A 100 -8.26 19.11 36.02
N SER A 101 -7.84 18.00 35.39
CA SER A 101 -7.50 16.75 36.07
C SER A 101 -6.02 16.68 36.45
N ASN A 102 -5.70 16.16 37.63
CA ASN A 102 -4.31 15.99 38.06
C ASN A 102 -3.63 14.84 37.30
N VAL A 103 -2.45 15.09 36.74
CA VAL A 103 -1.63 14.11 36.01
C VAL A 103 -0.21 14.11 36.56
N ALA A 104 0.39 12.93 36.74
CA ALA A 104 1.76 12.80 37.24
C ALA A 104 2.80 13.19 36.17
N LEU A 105 3.92 13.76 36.62
CA LEU A 105 5.09 14.09 35.80
C LEU A 105 6.28 13.26 36.28
N ASN A 106 6.96 12.60 35.36
CA ASN A 106 8.22 11.89 35.65
C ASN A 106 9.33 12.89 36.01
N VAL A 107 9.42 13.99 35.26
CA VAL A 107 10.31 15.12 35.54
C VAL A 107 9.48 16.41 35.57
N PRO A 108 9.54 17.20 36.66
CA PRO A 108 8.78 18.44 36.76
C PRO A 108 9.33 19.51 35.81
N ALA A 109 8.51 20.51 35.50
CA ALA A 109 9.02 21.76 34.95
C ALA A 109 10.04 22.37 35.92
N LYS A 110 11.11 23.00 35.42
CA LYS A 110 12.22 23.51 36.24
C LYS A 110 12.51 24.96 35.98
N LEU A 111 12.85 25.67 37.06
CA LEU A 111 13.39 27.03 36.98
C LEU A 111 14.92 26.96 36.86
N ILE A 112 15.46 27.20 35.67
CA ILE A 112 16.90 27.15 35.38
C ILE A 112 17.33 28.55 34.92
N ARG A 113 18.27 29.17 35.64
CA ARG A 113 18.76 30.54 35.33
C ARG A 113 17.63 31.57 35.16
N LYS A 114 16.63 31.53 36.04
CA LYS A 114 15.40 32.37 36.02
C LYS A 114 14.48 32.14 34.81
N GLN A 115 14.69 31.08 34.04
CA GLN A 115 13.84 30.69 32.91
C GLN A 115 13.18 29.36 33.20
N ILE A 116 11.93 29.18 32.78
CA ILE A 116 11.23 27.92 33.00
C ILE A 116 11.41 26.98 31.81
N PHE A 117 11.84 25.78 32.11
CA PHE A 117 11.91 24.68 31.17
C PHE A 117 10.83 23.66 31.47
N ILE A 118 10.17 23.18 30.42
CA ILE A 118 9.05 22.24 30.50
C ILE A 118 9.43 20.90 29.82
N PRO A 119 8.91 19.77 30.31
CA PRO A 119 9.14 18.45 29.71
C PRO A 119 8.48 18.37 28.33
N ILE A 120 9.30 18.27 27.28
CA ILE A 120 8.84 18.40 25.90
C ILE A 120 7.85 17.30 25.50
N PHE A 121 8.14 16.04 25.84
CA PHE A 121 7.29 14.90 25.47
C PHE A 121 5.94 14.96 26.19
N PHE A 122 5.96 15.20 27.51
CA PHE A 122 4.73 15.33 28.28
C PHE A 122 3.86 16.47 27.74
N VAL A 123 4.44 17.65 27.50
CA VAL A 123 3.67 18.78 26.99
C VAL A 123 3.15 18.49 25.59
N ALA A 124 3.97 17.97 24.68
CA ALA A 124 3.54 17.61 23.35
C ALA A 124 2.38 16.59 23.35
N GLU A 125 2.52 15.51 24.10
CA GLU A 125 1.49 14.47 24.24
C GLU A 125 0.17 15.05 24.77
N LYS A 126 0.22 15.87 25.84
CA LYS A 126 -1.00 16.44 26.46
C LYS A 126 -1.64 17.56 25.65
N LEU A 127 -0.88 18.19 24.74
CA LEU A 127 -1.42 19.10 23.75
C LEU A 127 -1.94 18.37 22.49
N GLY A 128 -1.84 17.03 22.43
CA GLY A 128 -2.33 16.22 21.31
C GLY A 128 -1.40 16.22 20.10
N LEU A 129 -0.10 16.45 20.32
CA LEU A 129 0.94 16.37 19.30
C LEU A 129 1.58 14.98 19.31
N ILE A 130 2.15 14.55 18.19
CA ILE A 130 2.99 13.34 18.12
C ILE A 130 4.41 13.75 18.52
N ALA A 131 5.03 13.00 19.43
CA ALA A 131 6.38 13.27 19.89
C ALA A 131 7.21 11.98 19.88
N GLU A 132 8.28 11.95 19.10
CA GLU A 132 9.16 10.79 18.93
C GLU A 132 10.60 11.16 19.27
N TYR A 133 11.37 10.19 19.75
CA TYR A 133 12.81 10.36 20.00
C TYR A 133 13.60 9.32 19.22
N ASP A 134 14.27 9.77 18.17
CA ASP A 134 15.28 8.99 17.45
C ASP A 134 16.55 8.94 18.30
N ARG A 135 16.71 7.83 19.02
CA ARG A 135 17.87 7.59 19.90
C ARG A 135 19.16 7.39 19.12
N THR A 136 19.08 6.92 17.88
CA THR A 136 20.24 6.62 17.03
C THR A 136 20.89 7.92 16.56
N ASN A 137 20.08 8.90 16.17
CA ASN A 137 20.55 10.18 15.65
C ASN A 137 20.48 11.34 16.67
N GLY A 138 19.90 11.10 17.85
CA GLY A 138 19.74 12.11 18.90
C GLY A 138 18.75 13.22 18.51
N ILE A 139 17.65 12.86 17.84
CA ILE A 139 16.66 13.81 17.29
C ILE A 139 15.30 13.63 17.99
N VAL A 140 14.74 14.70 18.53
CA VAL A 140 13.35 14.78 18.99
C VAL A 140 12.50 15.30 17.84
N LYS A 141 11.45 14.57 17.44
CA LYS A 141 10.49 14.99 16.41
C LYS A 141 9.16 15.30 17.07
N ILE A 142 8.63 16.51 16.90
CA ILE A 142 7.31 16.94 17.35
C ILE A 142 6.46 17.27 16.13
N ARG A 143 5.30 16.62 15.97
CA ARG A 143 4.38 16.86 14.85
C ARG A 143 3.03 17.35 15.37
N THR A 144 2.55 18.48 14.86
CA THR A 144 1.30 19.12 15.32
C THR A 144 0.03 18.54 14.70
N GLY A 145 0.12 17.39 14.03
CA GLY A 145 -1.01 16.81 13.28
C GLY A 145 -1.41 17.61 12.04
N ILE A 146 -0.58 18.57 11.62
CA ILE A 146 -0.62 19.14 10.27
C ILE A 146 0.53 18.44 9.56
N PHE A 147 0.20 17.59 8.57
CA PHE A 147 1.07 17.00 7.57
C PHE A 147 2.50 16.61 7.99
N GLU A 148 2.80 15.31 7.94
CA GLU A 148 4.12 14.88 7.47
C GLU A 148 3.99 13.54 6.74
N GLY A 149 4.07 13.62 5.42
CA GLY A 149 4.43 12.53 4.56
C GLY A 149 5.34 13.07 3.49
N PHE A 150 6.53 13.56 3.88
CA PHE A 150 7.75 13.63 3.06
C PHE A 150 8.96 13.82 3.99
N GLU A 151 9.95 12.94 3.87
CA GLU A 151 11.28 13.11 4.46
C GLU A 151 12.16 14.03 3.58
N GLU A 152 13.11 14.71 4.22
CA GLU A 152 13.99 15.71 3.64
C GLU A 152 14.92 15.15 2.55
N GLY A 153 14.92 15.81 1.39
CA GLY A 153 15.95 15.80 0.34
C GLY A 153 16.23 17.24 -0.12
N PRO A 154 17.35 17.50 -0.83
CA PRO A 154 18.29 18.59 -0.53
C PRO A 154 17.81 20.01 -0.82
N GLU A 155 18.47 20.94 -0.10
CA GLU A 155 18.29 22.38 -0.09
C GLU A 155 18.07 23.02 -1.46
N ASN A 156 17.24 24.06 -1.42
CA ASN A 156 16.65 24.81 -2.52
C ASN A 156 15.47 24.02 -3.12
N TRP A 157 14.25 24.48 -2.83
CA TRP A 157 13.27 24.94 -3.82
C TRP A 157 12.16 25.71 -3.08
N MET A 158 12.00 26.97 -3.47
CA MET A 158 10.83 27.77 -3.17
C MET A 158 9.64 27.27 -3.99
N ILE A 159 8.45 27.34 -3.41
CA ILE A 159 7.12 27.46 -4.05
C ILE A 159 7.02 26.91 -5.48
N TYR A 160 6.42 25.74 -5.64
CA TYR A 160 5.71 25.34 -6.85
C TYR A 160 4.26 25.06 -6.41
N LYS A 161 3.26 25.90 -6.71
CA LYS A 161 2.50 25.84 -7.96
C LYS A 161 2.72 24.51 -8.69
N GLU A 162 1.83 23.56 -8.39
CA GLU A 162 1.59 22.40 -9.23
C GLU A 162 1.51 22.84 -10.69
N ASN A 163 2.40 22.31 -11.50
CA ASN A 163 2.12 22.08 -12.90
C ASN A 163 2.08 20.57 -13.07
N LYS A 164 0.86 19.99 -13.04
CA LYS A 164 0.31 18.92 -13.91
C LYS A 164 -0.96 18.30 -13.27
N PRO A 165 -1.89 17.79 -14.09
CA PRO A 165 -3.13 18.45 -14.48
C PRO A 165 -4.18 18.58 -13.35
N GLU A 166 -4.65 19.80 -13.11
CA GLU A 166 -5.98 20.17 -12.58
C GLU A 166 -6.57 19.38 -11.38
N TYR A 167 -5.86 19.28 -10.26
CA TYR A 167 -6.53 19.08 -8.97
C TYR A 167 -6.66 20.40 -8.23
N THR A 168 -7.89 20.86 -8.07
CA THR A 168 -8.15 22.01 -7.23
C THR A 168 -8.75 21.55 -5.91
N THR A 169 -8.09 21.92 -4.82
CA THR A 169 -8.48 21.55 -3.46
C THR A 169 -9.20 22.72 -2.80
N VAL A 170 -10.37 22.48 -2.21
CA VAL A 170 -10.94 23.39 -1.21
C VAL A 170 -10.70 22.81 0.17
N ILE A 171 -9.93 23.57 0.96
CA ILE A 171 -9.90 23.44 2.41
C ILE A 171 -11.15 24.14 2.91
N ILE A 172 -12.11 23.38 3.42
CA ILE A 172 -13.28 23.96 4.08
C ILE A 172 -12.83 24.40 5.47
N ASP A 173 -12.22 25.57 5.53
CA ASP A 173 -11.72 26.16 6.76
C ASP A 173 -12.83 26.97 7.43
N ASN A 174 -13.40 26.44 8.51
CA ASN A 174 -14.43 27.15 9.28
C ASN A 174 -13.82 28.19 10.25
N ARG A 175 -12.78 28.92 9.83
CA ARG A 175 -12.17 30.04 10.56
C ARG A 175 -13.13 31.18 10.92
N GLN A 176 -14.40 31.15 10.46
CA GLN A 176 -15.44 32.07 10.93
C GLN A 176 -16.31 31.53 12.09
N ALA A 177 -16.27 30.24 12.41
CA ALA A 177 -16.81 29.71 13.67
C ALA A 177 -15.67 29.59 14.71
N LYS A 178 -15.39 30.70 15.40
CA LYS A 178 -14.57 30.81 16.63
C LYS A 178 -13.75 29.56 17.01
N SER A 179 -12.49 29.54 16.57
CA SER A 179 -11.34 28.83 17.18
C SER A 179 -11.66 27.70 18.17
N GLY A 180 -11.73 26.46 17.68
CA GLY A 180 -11.81 25.26 18.50
C GLY A 180 -12.36 24.10 17.66
N GLY A 181 -11.67 22.96 17.66
CA GLY A 181 -12.25 21.74 17.06
C GLY A 181 -13.61 21.48 17.69
N PHE A 182 -14.65 21.32 16.87
CA PHE A 182 -16.00 21.11 17.36
C PHE A 182 -16.11 19.66 17.86
N SER A 183 -16.45 19.49 19.14
CA SER A 183 -16.88 18.20 19.69
C SER A 183 -18.40 18.22 19.77
N LEU A 184 -19.07 17.36 19.03
CA LEU A 184 -20.53 17.22 19.10
C LEU A 184 -20.84 16.10 20.08
N LYS A 185 -21.23 16.48 21.29
CA LYS A 185 -21.63 15.53 22.34
C LYS A 185 -23.09 15.14 22.09
N LEU A 186 -23.32 14.00 21.45
CA LEU A 186 -24.66 13.48 21.24
C LEU A 186 -25.11 12.74 22.50
N VAL A 187 -26.30 13.08 22.97
CA VAL A 187 -27.08 12.25 23.89
C VAL A 187 -28.37 11.96 23.14
N ASN A 188 -28.50 10.78 22.53
CA ASN A 188 -29.80 10.33 22.08
C ASN A 188 -29.99 8.84 22.35
N ASP A 189 -31.12 8.55 22.97
CA ASP A 189 -31.66 7.24 23.28
C ASP A 189 -32.72 6.98 22.18
N THR A 190 -32.38 6.27 21.11
CA THR A 190 -33.35 5.67 20.15
C THR A 190 -32.66 4.90 19.02
N GLN A 191 -33.29 3.82 18.56
CA GLN A 191 -32.84 2.85 17.55
C GLN A 191 -32.84 3.37 16.08
N SER A 192 -32.57 4.66 15.82
CA SER A 192 -32.63 5.25 14.47
C SER A 192 -31.33 5.96 14.09
N PRO A 193 -30.87 5.90 12.82
CA PRO A 193 -29.71 6.67 12.37
C PRO A 193 -29.92 8.16 12.57
N PHE A 194 -28.88 8.84 13.04
CA PHE A 194 -28.76 10.29 13.07
C PHE A 194 -27.91 10.76 11.89
N THR A 195 -28.44 11.67 11.09
CA THR A 195 -27.71 12.34 10.01
C THR A 195 -27.38 13.77 10.43
N ALA A 196 -26.10 14.13 10.42
CA ALA A 196 -25.68 15.51 10.59
C ALA A 196 -25.11 16.07 9.28
N VAL A 197 -25.61 17.24 8.90
CA VAL A 197 -25.06 18.01 7.80
C VAL A 197 -23.97 18.91 8.36
N TRP A 198 -22.76 18.76 7.83
CA TRP A 198 -21.64 19.58 8.28
C TRP A 198 -21.43 20.81 7.40
N ASN A 199 -21.61 20.67 6.08
CA ASN A 199 -21.56 21.81 5.19
C ASN A 199 -22.50 21.62 3.98
N THR A 200 -23.02 22.73 3.49
CA THR A 200 -23.74 22.84 2.22
C THR A 200 -23.09 23.97 1.45
N LEU A 201 -22.37 23.63 0.39
CA LEU A 201 -21.66 24.56 -0.46
C LEU A 201 -22.51 24.84 -1.69
N ASN A 202 -22.70 26.12 -2.03
CA ASN A 202 -23.23 26.50 -3.33
C ASN A 202 -22.13 26.34 -4.38
N LEU A 203 -22.40 25.55 -5.42
CA LEU A 203 -21.43 25.22 -6.46
C LEU A 203 -20.91 26.46 -7.19
N SER A 204 -21.68 27.55 -7.27
CA SER A 204 -21.24 28.80 -7.89
C SER A 204 -20.18 29.56 -7.09
N ASP A 205 -20.13 29.34 -5.77
CA ASP A 205 -19.29 30.11 -4.86
C ASP A 205 -17.89 29.50 -4.71
N ILE A 206 -17.59 28.49 -5.53
CA ILE A 206 -16.38 27.69 -5.45
C ILE A 206 -15.60 27.84 -6.75
N GLU A 207 -14.90 28.98 -6.87
CA GLU A 207 -14.14 29.40 -8.06
C GLU A 207 -13.08 28.40 -8.54
N SER A 208 -12.79 27.39 -7.71
CA SER A 208 -11.66 26.51 -7.87
C SER A 208 -12.08 25.02 -8.01
N LEU A 209 -13.29 24.58 -7.59
CA LEU A 209 -13.65 23.16 -7.49
C LEU A 209 -14.13 22.44 -8.78
N PRO A 210 -14.31 21.10 -8.73
CA PRO A 210 -15.04 20.33 -9.73
C PRO A 210 -16.39 20.96 -10.08
N GLY A 211 -16.63 21.09 -11.37
CA GLY A 211 -17.87 21.61 -11.95
C GLY A 211 -18.91 20.53 -12.19
N LYS A 212 -20.03 20.92 -12.78
CA LYS A 212 -21.06 19.99 -13.26
C LYS A 212 -20.43 18.99 -14.23
N GLY A 213 -20.85 17.73 -14.13
CA GLY A 213 -20.28 16.62 -14.90
C GLY A 213 -19.01 16.00 -14.31
N ASP A 214 -18.33 16.65 -13.37
CA ASP A 214 -17.12 16.10 -12.74
C ASP A 214 -17.46 15.02 -11.70
N PHE A 215 -16.54 14.07 -11.51
CA PHE A 215 -16.51 13.23 -10.32
C PHE A 215 -15.87 13.96 -9.15
N VAL A 216 -16.29 13.62 -7.93
CA VAL A 216 -15.74 14.22 -6.71
C VAL A 216 -15.33 13.18 -5.70
N LYS A 217 -14.28 13.50 -4.96
CA LYS A 217 -13.88 12.81 -3.74
C LYS A 217 -13.70 13.84 -2.63
N ALA A 218 -13.89 13.39 -1.41
CA ALA A 218 -13.51 14.08 -0.20
C ALA A 218 -12.74 13.18 0.75
N SER A 219 -12.05 13.82 1.68
CA SER A 219 -11.49 13.18 2.85
C SER A 219 -11.67 14.04 4.09
N ALA A 220 -11.80 13.41 5.25
CA ALA A 220 -11.97 14.06 6.55
C ALA A 220 -11.14 13.34 7.61
N TYR A 221 -10.57 14.05 8.57
CA TYR A 221 -10.07 13.41 9.78
C TYR A 221 -11.23 13.21 10.77
N ILE A 222 -11.41 11.99 11.26
CA ILE A 222 -12.51 11.62 12.17
C ILE A 222 -11.94 10.92 13.41
N LYS A 223 -12.44 11.25 14.60
CA LYS A 223 -12.11 10.59 15.87
C LYS A 223 -13.37 10.20 16.63
N LEU A 224 -13.50 8.89 16.91
CA LEU A 224 -14.60 8.30 17.65
C LEU A 224 -14.22 8.13 19.14
N ASP A 225 -14.93 8.80 20.04
CA ASP A 225 -14.63 8.81 21.48
C ASP A 225 -15.58 7.94 22.32
N HIS A 226 -16.21 6.92 21.74
CA HIS A 226 -17.18 6.04 22.41
C HIS A 226 -16.97 4.56 22.07
N ASP A 227 -17.38 3.66 22.99
CA ASP A 227 -17.45 2.21 22.75
C ASP A 227 -18.71 1.86 21.97
N ILE A 228 -18.58 0.92 21.04
CA ILE A 228 -19.66 0.51 20.16
C ILE A 228 -20.09 -0.92 20.52
N ALA A 229 -21.39 -1.14 20.69
CA ALA A 229 -21.92 -2.45 21.05
C ALA A 229 -21.60 -3.48 19.95
N ALA A 230 -20.94 -4.57 20.33
CA ALA A 230 -20.35 -5.58 19.45
C ALA A 230 -21.32 -6.33 18.49
N ASN A 231 -22.63 -6.07 18.56
CA ASN A 231 -23.65 -6.96 17.98
C ASN A 231 -24.43 -6.39 16.78
N GLN A 232 -24.06 -5.24 16.19
CA GLN A 232 -24.83 -4.66 15.06
C GLN A 232 -24.03 -4.12 13.86
N GLY A 233 -22.73 -4.40 13.76
CA GLY A 233 -21.97 -4.04 12.54
C GLY A 233 -21.98 -2.53 12.23
N SER A 234 -21.86 -1.71 13.26
CA SER A 234 -22.12 -0.27 13.19
C SER A 234 -21.10 0.47 12.32
N ILE A 235 -21.62 1.19 11.34
CA ILE A 235 -20.90 1.92 10.30
C ILE A 235 -21.10 3.41 10.54
N LEU A 236 -20.04 4.19 10.76
CA LEU A 236 -20.12 5.62 10.50
C LEU A 236 -20.07 5.80 8.98
N ARG A 237 -21.07 6.43 8.37
CA ARG A 237 -21.06 6.72 6.94
C ARG A 237 -20.81 8.21 6.68
N PHE A 238 -19.68 8.56 6.09
CA PHE A 238 -19.37 9.91 5.62
C PHE A 238 -19.82 10.05 4.16
N LYS A 239 -20.51 11.12 3.78
CA LYS A 239 -21.15 11.27 2.46
C LYS A 239 -20.92 12.63 1.84
N ILE A 240 -20.86 12.64 0.50
CA ILE A 240 -20.96 13.81 -0.36
C ILE A 240 -22.19 13.64 -1.24
N GLU A 241 -23.09 14.62 -1.22
CA GLU A 241 -24.36 14.57 -1.93
C GLU A 241 -24.56 15.83 -2.77
N ALA A 242 -25.09 15.71 -3.98
CA ALA A 242 -25.53 16.84 -4.80
C ALA A 242 -27.03 17.09 -4.62
N SER A 243 -27.44 18.36 -4.62
CA SER A 243 -28.85 18.74 -4.77
C SER A 243 -29.04 19.92 -5.72
N SER A 244 -30.21 19.97 -6.35
CA SER A 244 -30.64 21.08 -7.23
C SER A 244 -31.35 22.22 -6.48
N SER A 245 -31.59 22.05 -5.17
CA SER A 245 -32.21 23.06 -4.30
C SER A 245 -31.72 22.97 -2.86
N ASP A 246 -31.92 24.05 -2.12
CA ASP A 246 -31.67 24.22 -0.68
C ASP A 246 -32.93 23.97 0.18
N SER A 247 -33.99 23.38 -0.41
CA SER A 247 -35.21 23.02 0.35
C SER A 247 -34.89 22.08 1.52
N GLU A 248 -35.75 22.04 2.55
CA GLU A 248 -35.53 21.18 3.73
C GLU A 248 -35.40 19.68 3.40
N ASN A 249 -35.99 19.22 2.29
CA ASN A 249 -35.90 17.82 1.83
C ASN A 249 -35.63 17.76 0.32
N PRO A 250 -34.42 18.14 -0.14
CA PRO A 250 -34.11 18.09 -1.55
C PRO A 250 -33.88 16.63 -1.96
N VAL A 251 -34.20 16.30 -3.22
CA VAL A 251 -33.70 15.05 -3.82
C VAL A 251 -32.18 15.16 -3.89
N LYS A 252 -31.50 14.17 -3.33
CA LYS A 252 -30.05 14.13 -3.24
C LYS A 252 -29.48 13.02 -4.08
N THR A 253 -28.44 13.32 -4.84
CA THR A 253 -27.63 12.34 -5.55
C THR A 253 -26.37 12.06 -4.74
N LEU A 254 -26.17 10.83 -4.29
CA LEU A 254 -24.94 10.44 -3.60
C LEU A 254 -23.78 10.49 -4.58
N LEU A 255 -22.85 11.41 -4.38
CA LEU A 255 -21.67 11.61 -5.23
C LEU A 255 -20.50 10.76 -4.76
N ALA A 256 -20.28 10.67 -3.45
CA ALA A 256 -19.24 9.85 -2.86
C ALA A 256 -19.56 9.49 -1.40
N ASP A 257 -19.03 8.37 -0.87
CA ASP A 257 -19.19 8.00 0.54
C ASP A 257 -18.03 7.18 1.12
N ALA A 258 -17.92 7.11 2.45
CA ALA A 258 -16.98 6.26 3.15
C ALA A 258 -17.67 5.61 4.34
N GLU A 259 -17.30 4.37 4.64
CA GLU A 259 -17.80 3.63 5.80
C GLU A 259 -16.64 3.32 6.74
N VAL A 260 -16.77 3.69 8.01
CA VAL A 260 -15.77 3.40 9.04
C VAL A 260 -16.37 2.37 10.00
N ASN A 261 -15.67 1.24 10.14
CA ASN A 261 -16.03 0.23 11.12
C ASN A 261 -15.39 0.55 12.49
N SER A 262 -16.24 0.55 13.50
CA SER A 262 -15.94 0.88 14.89
C SER A 262 -14.81 0.10 15.56
N SER A 263 -14.51 -1.13 15.11
CA SER A 263 -13.51 -1.99 15.75
C SER A 263 -12.06 -1.50 15.60
N GLN A 264 -11.81 -0.49 14.77
CA GLN A 264 -10.46 -0.10 14.36
C GLN A 264 -9.84 1.10 15.13
N VAL A 265 -10.58 1.93 15.89
CA VAL A 265 -10.03 3.28 16.21
C VAL A 265 -10.67 4.05 17.38
N LYS A 266 -10.92 3.42 18.52
CA LYS A 266 -11.36 4.19 19.71
C LYS A 266 -10.29 5.22 20.13
N GLY A 267 -10.65 6.49 20.14
CA GLY A 267 -9.81 7.57 20.65
C GLY A 267 -8.64 7.99 19.75
N GLN A 268 -8.59 7.53 18.50
CA GLN A 268 -7.57 7.92 17.52
C GLN A 268 -8.19 8.75 16.38
N TRP A 269 -7.40 9.68 15.83
CA TRP A 269 -7.77 10.37 14.59
C TRP A 269 -7.51 9.45 13.40
N LEU A 270 -8.51 9.31 12.54
CA LEU A 270 -8.44 8.50 11.33
C LEU A 270 -8.75 9.37 10.11
N LEU A 271 -7.92 9.30 9.07
CA LEU A 271 -8.22 9.94 7.80
C LEU A 271 -9.20 9.05 7.02
N VAL A 272 -10.44 9.52 6.89
CA VAL A 272 -11.50 8.87 6.13
C VAL A 272 -11.49 9.42 4.71
N LYS A 273 -11.39 8.56 3.70
CA LYS A 273 -11.44 8.93 2.28
C LYS A 273 -12.70 8.36 1.64
N THR A 274 -13.37 9.17 0.82
CA THR A 274 -14.59 8.75 0.13
C THR A 274 -14.33 8.01 -1.17
N SER A 275 -15.26 7.12 -1.42
CA SER A 275 -15.53 6.32 -2.60
C SER A 275 -16.37 7.08 -3.61
N ILE A 276 -15.99 7.15 -4.89
CA ILE A 276 -16.84 7.80 -5.91
C ILE A 276 -18.09 6.95 -6.17
N ARG A 277 -19.25 7.60 -6.29
CA ARG A 277 -20.54 6.98 -6.62
C ARG A 277 -21.16 7.54 -7.89
N ASN A 278 -21.20 8.86 -8.04
CA ASN A 278 -21.81 9.52 -9.19
C ASN A 278 -21.06 10.80 -9.56
N ARG A 279 -21.29 11.26 -10.80
CA ARG A 279 -20.94 12.60 -11.25
C ARG A 279 -21.83 13.64 -10.61
N ILE A 280 -21.36 14.89 -10.52
CA ILE A 280 -22.20 16.04 -10.20
C ILE A 280 -23.25 16.22 -11.31
N PRO A 281 -24.56 16.05 -11.03
CA PRO A 281 -25.62 16.30 -12.01
C PRO A 281 -25.60 17.73 -12.59
N GLU A 282 -26.02 17.89 -13.84
CA GLU A 282 -26.07 19.20 -14.52
C GLU A 282 -26.99 20.23 -13.86
N ASP A 283 -27.99 19.79 -13.12
CA ASP A 283 -28.91 20.64 -12.38
C ASP A 283 -28.44 20.94 -10.94
N THR A 284 -27.27 20.44 -10.55
CA THR A 284 -26.71 20.65 -9.21
C THR A 284 -26.50 22.14 -8.94
N LYS A 285 -26.99 22.56 -7.78
CA LYS A 285 -26.72 23.88 -7.19
C LYS A 285 -25.91 23.77 -5.91
N TYR A 286 -26.08 22.68 -5.16
CA TYR A 286 -25.43 22.52 -3.86
C TYR A 286 -24.71 21.18 -3.75
N ILE A 287 -23.55 21.19 -3.10
CA ILE A 287 -22.85 20.01 -2.62
C ILE A 287 -22.94 19.99 -1.10
N THR A 288 -23.51 18.91 -0.55
CA THR A 288 -23.65 18.69 0.87
C THR A 288 -22.66 17.63 1.34
N ILE A 289 -21.90 17.97 2.38
CA ILE A 289 -21.05 17.01 3.09
C ILE A 289 -21.72 16.69 4.42
N SER A 290 -21.97 15.40 4.65
CA SER A 290 -22.72 14.93 5.81
C SER A 290 -22.12 13.63 6.37
N TYR A 291 -22.53 13.27 7.57
CA TYR A 291 -22.29 11.94 8.12
C TYR A 291 -23.57 11.34 8.70
N GLU A 292 -23.62 10.01 8.73
CA GLU A 292 -24.65 9.20 9.35
C GLU A 292 -24.02 8.29 10.39
N ASP A 293 -24.56 8.34 11.61
CA ASP A 293 -24.17 7.46 12.72
C ASP A 293 -25.40 6.81 13.36
N TRP A 294 -25.25 5.58 13.82
CA TRP A 294 -26.29 4.77 14.44
C TRP A 294 -26.12 4.64 15.95
N LEU A 295 -25.18 5.36 16.56
CA LEU A 295 -24.82 5.20 17.97
C LEU A 295 -24.81 6.51 18.76
N ALA A 296 -24.96 6.34 20.08
CA ALA A 296 -24.83 7.44 21.04
C ALA A 296 -23.35 7.63 21.42
N GLY A 297 -22.79 8.80 21.12
CA GLY A 297 -21.42 9.14 21.49
C GLY A 297 -20.91 10.44 20.88
N THR A 298 -19.66 10.79 21.19
CA THR A 298 -19.01 11.95 20.56
C THR A 298 -18.23 11.49 19.32
N ILE A 299 -18.50 12.16 18.19
CA ILE A 299 -17.69 12.12 16.97
C ILE A 299 -17.00 13.48 16.85
N ASN A 300 -15.69 13.47 16.65
CA ASN A 300 -14.94 14.66 16.28
C ASN A 300 -14.58 14.55 14.80
N ILE A 301 -14.77 15.63 14.05
CA ILE A 301 -14.41 15.70 12.62
C ILE A 301 -13.57 16.95 12.41
N ASP A 302 -12.47 16.82 11.69
CA ASP A 302 -11.53 17.89 11.37
C ASP A 302 -11.06 17.79 9.91
N ASP A 303 -10.51 18.89 9.38
CA ASP A 303 -9.80 18.96 8.10
C ASP A 303 -10.52 18.22 6.93
N VAL A 304 -11.63 18.79 6.44
CA VAL A 304 -12.26 18.29 5.21
C VAL A 304 -11.69 18.90 3.95
N TYR A 305 -11.33 17.98 3.06
CA TYR A 305 -10.86 18.25 1.72
C TYR A 305 -11.92 17.75 0.74
N LEU A 306 -12.30 18.59 -0.21
CA LEU A 306 -13.11 18.23 -1.37
C LEU A 306 -12.26 18.49 -2.61
N TYR A 307 -12.19 17.53 -3.52
CA TYR A 307 -11.37 17.59 -4.72
C TYR A 307 -12.04 16.91 -5.90
N LYS A 308 -11.72 17.41 -7.11
CA LYS A 308 -12.11 16.79 -8.38
C LYS A 308 -11.45 15.43 -8.50
N ALA A 309 -12.18 14.42 -8.95
CA ALA A 309 -11.60 13.15 -9.35
C ALA A 309 -11.45 13.10 -10.86
N VAL A 310 -10.32 12.58 -11.34
CA VAL A 310 -10.07 12.39 -12.78
C VAL A 310 -10.93 11.23 -13.26
N GLU A 311 -11.83 11.53 -14.19
CA GLU A 311 -12.54 10.51 -14.94
C GLU A 311 -11.58 9.81 -15.90
N LYS A 312 -11.62 8.49 -15.91
CA LYS A 312 -11.07 7.70 -17.01
C LYS A 312 -11.93 7.88 -18.23
N ALA A 313 -11.31 8.30 -19.34
CA ALA A 313 -11.99 8.51 -20.61
C ALA A 313 -12.77 7.27 -21.07
N ASN A 314 -12.30 6.06 -20.71
CA ASN A 314 -12.97 4.78 -20.96
C ASN A 314 -13.06 3.97 -19.65
N PRO A 315 -14.16 4.07 -18.87
CA PRO A 315 -14.32 3.28 -17.66
C PRO A 315 -14.54 1.80 -18.01
N MET A 316 -13.74 0.92 -17.41
CA MET A 316 -13.85 -0.53 -17.54
C MET A 316 -14.39 -1.16 -16.25
N GLU A 317 -15.01 -2.34 -16.35
CA GLU A 317 -15.27 -3.15 -15.17
C GLU A 317 -13.95 -3.54 -14.51
N LYS A 318 -13.90 -3.45 -13.17
CA LYS A 318 -12.67 -3.75 -12.45
C LYS A 318 -12.35 -5.23 -12.53
N LEU A 319 -11.13 -5.52 -12.97
CA LEU A 319 -10.66 -6.89 -13.11
C LEU A 319 -9.94 -7.37 -11.85
N VAL A 320 -10.23 -8.59 -11.42
CA VAL A 320 -9.47 -9.32 -10.43
C VAL A 320 -8.78 -10.46 -11.16
N LEU A 321 -7.46 -10.37 -11.28
CA LEU A 321 -6.63 -11.37 -11.95
C LEU A 321 -5.74 -12.07 -10.91
N ALA A 322 -5.34 -13.31 -11.19
CA ALA A 322 -4.31 -14.00 -10.44
C ALA A 322 -3.24 -14.56 -11.38
N THR A 323 -1.98 -14.55 -10.98
CA THR A 323 -0.94 -15.24 -11.74
C THR A 323 -1.04 -16.75 -11.53
N TYR A 324 -0.77 -17.52 -12.58
CA TYR A 324 -0.97 -18.96 -12.61
C TYR A 324 0.27 -19.69 -13.13
N MET A 325 0.70 -20.70 -12.37
CA MET A 325 1.88 -21.50 -12.66
C MET A 325 1.48 -22.82 -13.35
N PRO A 326 1.91 -23.05 -14.62
CA PRO A 326 1.43 -24.18 -15.42
C PRO A 326 2.29 -25.46 -15.30
N TRP A 327 3.12 -25.56 -14.27
CA TRP A 327 4.34 -26.36 -14.32
C TRP A 327 4.43 -27.51 -13.30
N PHE A 328 3.34 -28.01 -12.75
CA PHE A 328 3.38 -29.08 -11.75
C PHE A 328 3.24 -30.45 -12.42
N GLY A 329 4.17 -31.36 -12.09
CA GLY A 329 4.25 -32.69 -12.70
C GLY A 329 3.58 -33.81 -11.90
N ARG A 330 3.66 -35.04 -12.43
CA ARG A 330 3.08 -36.25 -11.80
C ARG A 330 4.10 -37.37 -11.62
N GLU A 331 3.65 -38.46 -11.01
CA GLU A 331 4.44 -39.68 -10.84
C GLU A 331 5.05 -40.17 -12.16
N GLY A 332 6.36 -40.43 -12.14
CA GLY A 332 7.16 -40.77 -13.33
C GLY A 332 7.65 -39.56 -14.15
N LYS A 333 7.19 -38.34 -13.84
CA LYS A 333 7.68 -37.08 -14.42
C LYS A 333 7.45 -35.92 -13.44
N TRP A 334 7.96 -36.03 -12.21
CA TRP A 334 7.83 -34.95 -11.23
C TRP A 334 8.59 -33.71 -11.70
N HIS A 335 7.93 -32.56 -11.64
CA HIS A 335 8.54 -31.25 -11.86
C HIS A 335 7.83 -30.24 -10.97
N ASN A 336 8.62 -29.35 -10.35
CA ASN A 336 8.20 -28.35 -9.35
C ASN A 336 7.56 -28.88 -8.06
N TRP A 337 7.16 -30.16 -7.99
CA TRP A 337 6.98 -30.89 -6.72
C TRP A 337 8.27 -31.51 -6.19
N GLU A 338 9.23 -31.78 -7.08
CA GLU A 338 10.55 -32.32 -6.74
C GLU A 338 11.58 -31.19 -6.83
N TYR A 339 12.36 -31.00 -5.76
CA TYR A 339 13.46 -30.04 -5.72
C TYR A 339 14.49 -30.42 -4.65
N GLU A 340 15.76 -30.50 -5.03
CA GLU A 340 16.89 -30.87 -4.14
C GLU A 340 16.60 -32.13 -3.28
N SER A 341 16.32 -31.92 -1.99
CA SER A 341 16.10 -32.99 -1.01
C SER A 341 14.66 -33.50 -0.99
N LYS A 342 13.75 -32.85 -1.71
CA LYS A 342 12.32 -33.17 -1.77
C LYS A 342 12.03 -34.11 -2.91
N ASN A 343 11.50 -35.29 -2.58
CA ASN A 343 11.15 -36.32 -3.56
C ASN A 343 9.69 -36.80 -3.36
N PRO A 344 8.76 -36.47 -4.26
CA PRO A 344 7.35 -36.84 -4.13
C PRO A 344 7.07 -38.35 -4.20
N ASP A 345 8.00 -39.19 -4.65
CA ASP A 345 7.88 -40.64 -4.54
C ASP A 345 8.07 -41.14 -3.10
N THR A 346 8.66 -40.31 -2.23
CA THR A 346 8.78 -40.59 -0.80
C THR A 346 7.47 -40.24 -0.09
N ILE A 347 6.84 -41.24 0.52
CA ILE A 347 5.68 -41.04 1.40
C ILE A 347 6.18 -40.86 2.84
N LEU A 348 5.89 -39.69 3.41
CA LEU A 348 6.23 -39.36 4.79
C LEU A 348 5.35 -40.14 5.78
N PRO A 349 5.74 -40.29 7.06
CA PRO A 349 4.92 -40.94 8.09
C PRO A 349 3.52 -40.34 8.27
N SER A 350 3.33 -39.09 7.85
CA SER A 350 2.03 -38.41 7.81
C SER A 350 1.09 -38.91 6.70
N GLY A 351 1.55 -39.79 5.82
CA GLY A 351 0.84 -40.26 4.63
C GLY A 351 0.90 -39.28 3.44
N LYS A 352 1.58 -38.15 3.60
CA LYS A 352 1.78 -37.14 2.54
C LYS A 352 3.02 -37.45 1.70
N ARG A 353 3.03 -37.05 0.43
CA ARG A 353 4.24 -37.06 -0.41
C ARG A 353 5.22 -35.99 0.09
N ASP A 354 6.53 -36.23 0.00
CA ASP A 354 7.54 -35.23 0.32
C ASP A 354 7.73 -34.27 -0.86
N ILE A 355 7.11 -33.09 -0.78
CA ILE A 355 7.05 -32.12 -1.88
C ILE A 355 7.88 -30.86 -1.60
N ALA A 356 8.26 -30.19 -2.67
CA ALA A 356 8.97 -28.91 -2.72
C ALA A 356 8.09 -27.69 -2.36
N SER A 357 7.34 -27.79 -1.26
CA SER A 357 6.52 -26.69 -0.75
C SER A 357 6.43 -26.77 0.78
N VAL A 358 6.30 -25.61 1.42
CA VAL A 358 6.00 -25.53 2.85
C VAL A 358 4.51 -25.80 3.13
N TYR A 359 3.64 -25.55 2.15
CA TYR A 359 2.20 -25.78 2.23
C TYR A 359 1.82 -27.03 1.44
N TYR A 360 0.66 -27.62 1.76
CA TYR A 360 0.23 -28.87 1.12
C TYR A 360 -1.16 -28.70 0.49
N PRO A 361 -1.32 -28.87 -0.83
CA PRO A 361 -2.61 -28.70 -1.52
C PRO A 361 -3.70 -29.64 -0.99
N TYR A 362 -4.95 -29.19 -0.97
CA TYR A 362 -6.08 -30.09 -0.72
C TYR A 362 -6.22 -31.17 -1.79
N THR A 363 -5.90 -30.82 -3.03
CA THR A 363 -5.84 -31.66 -4.23
C THR A 363 -4.70 -32.69 -4.17
N GLY A 364 -3.73 -32.52 -3.26
CA GLY A 364 -2.47 -33.25 -3.27
C GLY A 364 -1.53 -32.76 -4.38
N ALA A 365 -0.38 -33.44 -4.55
CA ALA A 365 0.54 -33.12 -5.63
C ALA A 365 -0.09 -33.51 -6.98
N TYR A 366 -0.56 -32.51 -7.73
CA TYR A 366 -1.32 -32.67 -8.96
C TYR A 366 -0.47 -32.55 -10.23
N ASP A 367 -1.01 -33.05 -11.34
CA ASP A 367 -0.50 -32.87 -12.72
C ASP A 367 -1.17 -31.62 -13.33
N SER A 368 -0.39 -30.61 -13.72
CA SER A 368 -0.91 -29.42 -14.40
C SER A 368 -1.54 -29.74 -15.77
N THR A 369 -1.26 -30.91 -16.35
CA THR A 369 -1.87 -31.34 -17.61
C THR A 369 -3.17 -32.15 -17.43
N ASP A 370 -3.62 -32.33 -16.19
CA ASP A 370 -4.90 -32.99 -15.88
C ASP A 370 -6.07 -32.01 -16.09
N PRO A 371 -6.96 -32.25 -17.07
CA PRO A 371 -8.08 -31.34 -17.34
C PRO A 371 -9.06 -31.21 -16.17
N ASP A 372 -9.20 -32.22 -15.30
CA ASP A 372 -10.10 -32.14 -14.15
C ASP A 372 -9.54 -31.17 -13.09
N VAL A 373 -8.22 -31.15 -12.92
CA VAL A 373 -7.51 -30.19 -12.06
C VAL A 373 -7.64 -28.77 -12.62
N LEU A 374 -7.46 -28.60 -13.94
CA LEU A 374 -7.57 -27.29 -14.58
C LEU A 374 -9.00 -26.74 -14.55
N GLU A 375 -10.00 -27.58 -14.74
CA GLU A 375 -11.41 -27.20 -14.60
C GLU A 375 -11.73 -26.82 -13.15
N TYR A 376 -11.27 -27.61 -12.17
CA TYR A 376 -11.37 -27.27 -10.75
C TYR A 376 -10.72 -25.91 -10.44
N HIS A 377 -9.52 -25.62 -10.97
CA HIS A 377 -8.85 -24.34 -10.74
C HIS A 377 -9.64 -23.15 -11.29
N ILE A 378 -10.20 -23.25 -12.49
CA ILE A 378 -11.03 -22.19 -13.07
C ILE A 378 -12.32 -22.01 -12.25
N ASP A 379 -13.01 -23.10 -11.90
CA ASP A 379 -14.26 -23.03 -11.13
C ASP A 379 -14.02 -22.45 -9.73
N LEU A 380 -12.93 -22.85 -9.09
CA LEU A 380 -12.49 -22.31 -7.80
C LEU A 380 -12.18 -20.82 -7.91
N ALA A 381 -11.40 -20.38 -8.90
CA ALA A 381 -11.07 -18.97 -9.10
C ALA A 381 -12.32 -18.11 -9.38
N GLN A 382 -13.23 -18.59 -10.23
CA GLN A 382 -14.52 -17.92 -10.46
C GLN A 382 -15.34 -17.81 -9.17
N SER A 383 -15.32 -18.85 -8.31
CA SER A 383 -15.98 -18.81 -7.00
C SER A 383 -15.35 -17.78 -6.05
N MET A 384 -14.08 -17.43 -6.23
CA MET A 384 -13.41 -16.37 -5.49
C MET A 384 -13.66 -14.97 -6.08
N GLY A 385 -14.42 -14.86 -7.17
CA GLY A 385 -14.63 -13.61 -7.89
C GLY A 385 -13.43 -13.16 -8.73
N ILE A 386 -12.50 -14.07 -9.04
CA ILE A 386 -11.39 -13.84 -9.98
C ILE A 386 -11.93 -13.95 -11.41
N ASP A 387 -11.62 -12.97 -12.25
CA ASP A 387 -12.08 -12.90 -13.64
C ASP A 387 -11.19 -13.68 -14.60
N GLY A 388 -9.92 -13.86 -14.23
CA GLY A 388 -8.98 -14.51 -15.10
C GLY A 388 -7.60 -14.78 -14.54
N PHE A 389 -6.83 -15.56 -15.30
CA PHE A 389 -5.44 -15.84 -15.00
C PHE A 389 -4.47 -15.12 -15.93
N LEU A 390 -3.34 -14.71 -15.35
CA LEU A 390 -2.12 -14.40 -16.09
C LEU A 390 -1.21 -15.65 -16.02
N ILE A 391 -1.18 -16.42 -17.10
CA ILE A 391 -0.47 -17.70 -17.16
C ILE A 391 1.00 -17.43 -17.42
N ASP A 392 1.87 -17.89 -16.51
CA ASP A 392 3.31 -17.86 -16.71
C ASP A 392 3.70 -18.64 -17.97
N TYR A 393 4.54 -18.07 -18.83
CA TYR A 393 4.73 -18.59 -20.18
C TYR A 393 6.16 -18.46 -20.70
N TYR A 394 6.75 -19.62 -20.96
CA TYR A 394 8.11 -19.80 -21.47
C TYR A 394 8.17 -20.02 -23.00
N GLY A 395 7.08 -19.82 -23.73
CA GLY A 395 7.07 -20.04 -25.18
C GLY A 395 7.23 -21.52 -25.56
N ASN A 396 7.81 -21.75 -26.75
CA ASN A 396 8.12 -23.10 -27.25
C ASN A 396 9.49 -23.59 -26.74
N LEU A 397 9.87 -23.23 -25.51
CA LEU A 397 11.15 -23.61 -24.95
C LEU A 397 11.26 -25.14 -24.86
N GLN A 398 12.34 -25.69 -25.41
CA GLN A 398 12.57 -27.13 -25.42
C GLN A 398 12.60 -27.71 -24.00
N GLY A 399 11.90 -28.81 -23.77
CA GLY A 399 11.77 -29.44 -22.46
C GLY A 399 10.66 -28.85 -21.58
N LYS A 400 9.96 -27.80 -22.04
CA LYS A 400 8.81 -27.18 -21.36
C LYS A 400 7.49 -27.42 -22.12
N GLU A 401 7.41 -28.48 -22.92
CA GLU A 401 6.24 -28.79 -23.75
C GLU A 401 4.97 -29.02 -22.91
N ASP A 402 5.11 -29.55 -21.69
CA ASP A 402 3.98 -29.74 -20.77
C ASP A 402 3.41 -28.38 -20.31
N TYR A 403 4.22 -27.34 -20.19
CA TYR A 403 3.77 -26.02 -19.73
C TYR A 403 2.91 -25.36 -20.82
N LEU A 404 3.35 -25.49 -22.08
CA LEU A 404 2.56 -25.09 -23.23
C LEU A 404 1.27 -25.91 -23.32
N LYS A 405 1.34 -27.23 -23.13
CA LYS A 405 0.15 -28.10 -23.13
C LYS A 405 -0.86 -27.68 -22.05
N THR A 406 -0.41 -27.40 -20.83
CA THR A 406 -1.26 -26.85 -19.76
C THR A 406 -1.94 -25.55 -20.20
N THR A 407 -1.18 -24.64 -20.84
CA THR A 407 -1.72 -23.37 -21.35
C THR A 407 -2.81 -23.61 -22.40
N GLU A 408 -2.60 -24.51 -23.36
CA GLU A 408 -3.60 -24.87 -24.37
C GLU A 408 -4.88 -25.43 -23.76
N LEU A 409 -4.74 -26.35 -22.80
CA LEU A 409 -5.87 -26.96 -22.09
C LEU A 409 -6.65 -25.93 -21.26
N LEU A 410 -5.96 -25.01 -20.58
CA LEU A 410 -6.61 -23.89 -19.89
C LEU A 410 -7.45 -23.06 -20.85
N PHE A 411 -6.93 -22.70 -22.03
CA PHE A 411 -7.72 -21.99 -23.03
C PHE A 411 -8.91 -22.81 -23.53
N ASP A 412 -8.78 -24.14 -23.71
CA ASP A 412 -9.87 -25.01 -24.16
C ASP A 412 -11.01 -25.12 -23.12
N ILE A 413 -10.66 -25.09 -21.84
CA ILE A 413 -11.63 -25.09 -20.73
C ILE A 413 -12.24 -23.69 -20.58
N ALA A 414 -11.41 -22.65 -20.57
CA ALA A 414 -11.84 -21.26 -20.42
C ALA A 414 -12.72 -20.79 -21.59
N ASP A 415 -12.52 -21.25 -22.83
CA ASP A 415 -13.42 -20.91 -23.95
C ASP A 415 -14.87 -21.40 -23.76
N LYS A 416 -15.09 -22.35 -22.84
CA LYS A 416 -16.41 -22.88 -22.49
C LYS A 416 -16.98 -22.23 -21.22
N LYS A 417 -16.22 -21.34 -20.57
CA LYS A 417 -16.57 -20.67 -19.32
C LYS A 417 -16.44 -19.15 -19.51
N ASP A 418 -17.08 -18.35 -18.67
CA ASP A 418 -16.81 -16.91 -18.67
C ASP A 418 -15.60 -16.60 -17.80
N PHE A 419 -14.42 -17.08 -18.23
CA PHE A 419 -13.15 -16.90 -17.53
C PHE A 419 -12.08 -16.44 -18.52
N LYS A 420 -11.32 -15.42 -18.14
CA LYS A 420 -10.34 -14.78 -19.03
C LYS A 420 -8.94 -15.32 -18.80
N LEU A 421 -8.15 -15.38 -19.86
CA LEU A 421 -6.75 -15.78 -19.79
C LEU A 421 -5.90 -14.77 -20.56
N ALA A 422 -4.79 -14.35 -19.97
CA ALA A 422 -3.73 -13.62 -20.65
C ALA A 422 -2.38 -14.27 -20.33
N ILE A 423 -1.37 -13.94 -21.13
CA ILE A 423 -0.03 -14.48 -20.96
C ILE A 423 0.82 -13.54 -20.10
N LEU A 424 1.50 -14.10 -19.10
CA LEU A 424 2.63 -13.50 -18.40
C LEU A 424 3.93 -14.05 -19.01
N TYR A 425 4.51 -13.29 -19.92
CA TYR A 425 5.65 -13.75 -20.73
C TYR A 425 6.99 -13.60 -20.01
N GLU A 426 7.77 -14.68 -20.01
CA GLU A 426 9.09 -14.79 -19.40
C GLU A 426 10.20 -14.45 -20.40
N SER A 427 10.50 -13.17 -20.58
CA SER A 427 11.49 -12.70 -21.58
C SER A 427 12.92 -13.22 -21.33
N LYS A 428 13.23 -13.63 -20.09
CA LYS A 428 14.54 -14.18 -19.69
C LYS A 428 14.96 -15.42 -20.47
N ILE A 429 14.03 -16.13 -21.11
CA ILE A 429 14.35 -17.33 -21.91
C ILE A 429 15.33 -17.04 -23.05
N HIS A 430 15.45 -15.78 -23.49
CA HIS A 430 16.38 -15.36 -24.56
C HIS A 430 17.72 -14.80 -24.07
N LYS A 431 17.91 -14.68 -22.75
CA LYS A 431 19.12 -14.12 -22.14
C LYS A 431 19.74 -14.97 -21.04
N ASN A 432 18.96 -15.86 -20.43
CA ASN A 432 19.45 -16.77 -19.42
C ASN A 432 20.13 -17.98 -20.10
N LYS A 433 21.42 -18.18 -19.79
CA LYS A 433 22.23 -19.27 -20.33
C LYS A 433 21.72 -20.67 -19.99
N GLN A 434 20.84 -20.81 -19.00
CA GLN A 434 20.15 -22.06 -18.71
C GLN A 434 19.14 -22.44 -19.81
N PHE A 435 18.61 -21.46 -20.55
CA PHE A 435 17.54 -21.64 -21.53
C PHE A 435 17.99 -21.38 -22.97
N SER A 436 18.86 -20.39 -23.17
CA SER A 436 19.37 -20.04 -24.50
C SER A 436 20.88 -20.21 -24.61
N LYS A 437 21.36 -20.36 -25.85
CA LYS A 437 22.76 -20.11 -26.18
C LYS A 437 23.10 -18.64 -25.90
N ASP A 438 24.39 -18.30 -25.91
CA ASP A 438 24.84 -16.91 -25.82
C ASP A 438 24.38 -16.12 -27.07
N LEU A 439 23.15 -15.59 -27.00
CA LEU A 439 22.55 -14.77 -28.03
C LEU A 439 23.08 -13.33 -27.93
N SER A 440 23.30 -12.70 -29.08
CA SER A 440 23.47 -11.25 -29.12
C SER A 440 22.19 -10.54 -28.68
N LYS A 441 22.33 -9.28 -28.26
CA LYS A 441 21.18 -8.44 -27.88
C LYS A 441 20.14 -8.32 -29.00
N GLU A 442 20.59 -8.21 -30.25
CA GLU A 442 19.71 -8.14 -31.43
C GLU A 442 18.94 -9.45 -31.66
N GLU A 443 19.59 -10.61 -31.48
CA GLU A 443 18.93 -11.91 -31.58
C GLU A 443 17.89 -12.10 -30.47
N ALA A 444 18.20 -11.70 -29.24
CA ALA A 444 17.26 -11.75 -28.13
C ALA A 444 16.03 -10.86 -28.38
N VAL A 445 16.23 -9.63 -28.88
CA VAL A 445 15.14 -8.72 -29.27
C VAL A 445 14.27 -9.32 -30.37
N LYS A 446 14.86 -9.95 -31.38
CA LYS A 446 14.11 -10.65 -32.44
C LYS A 446 13.34 -11.86 -31.89
N GLY A 447 13.94 -12.62 -30.97
CA GLY A 447 13.31 -13.74 -30.30
C GLY A 447 12.06 -13.32 -29.52
N VAL A 448 12.19 -12.32 -28.65
CA VAL A 448 11.07 -11.74 -27.89
C VAL A 448 9.98 -11.19 -28.81
N THR A 449 10.37 -10.46 -29.87
CA THR A 449 9.41 -9.93 -30.85
C THR A 449 8.63 -11.07 -31.51
N GLY A 450 9.32 -12.15 -31.90
CA GLY A 450 8.71 -13.34 -32.49
C GLY A 450 7.74 -14.05 -31.56
N ASP A 451 8.13 -14.25 -30.30
CA ASP A 451 7.31 -14.94 -29.31
C ASP A 451 6.04 -14.18 -28.97
N ILE A 452 6.14 -12.88 -28.69
CA ILE A 452 4.96 -12.04 -28.43
C ILE A 452 4.03 -12.01 -29.65
N THR A 453 4.59 -11.91 -30.86
CA THR A 453 3.79 -11.97 -32.09
C THR A 453 3.05 -13.31 -32.19
N ALA A 454 3.74 -14.43 -31.93
CA ALA A 454 3.15 -15.76 -31.97
C ALA A 454 2.06 -15.95 -30.90
N ILE A 455 2.27 -15.44 -29.69
CA ILE A 455 1.26 -15.42 -28.60
C ILE A 455 0.00 -14.69 -29.08
N ILE A 456 0.14 -13.47 -29.58
CA ILE A 456 -1.00 -12.66 -30.04
C ILE A 456 -1.70 -13.36 -31.20
N ASP A 457 -0.97 -13.86 -32.20
CA ASP A 457 -1.56 -14.54 -33.35
C ASP A 457 -2.31 -15.81 -32.99
N ARG A 458 -1.78 -16.57 -32.01
CA ARG A 458 -2.33 -17.84 -31.56
C ARG A 458 -3.58 -17.65 -30.71
N TYR A 459 -3.53 -16.77 -29.71
CA TYR A 459 -4.54 -16.74 -28.67
C TYR A 459 -5.51 -15.56 -28.76
N SER A 460 -5.16 -14.42 -29.37
CA SER A 460 -6.03 -13.22 -29.35
C SER A 460 -7.40 -13.40 -30.01
N LYS A 461 -7.60 -14.46 -30.81
CA LYS A 461 -8.90 -14.78 -31.42
C LYS A 461 -9.82 -15.62 -30.52
N ARG A 462 -9.28 -16.20 -29.44
CA ARG A 462 -10.02 -17.00 -28.47
C ARG A 462 -11.00 -16.10 -27.71
N ALA A 463 -12.18 -16.64 -27.39
CA ALA A 463 -13.21 -15.91 -26.65
C ALA A 463 -12.77 -15.64 -25.20
N SER A 464 -11.99 -16.58 -24.64
CA SER A 464 -11.38 -16.48 -23.32
C SER A 464 -10.16 -15.57 -23.26
N TYR A 465 -9.57 -15.12 -24.38
CA TYR A 465 -8.38 -14.26 -24.31
C TYR A 465 -8.74 -12.88 -23.76
N LEU A 466 -8.05 -12.44 -22.71
CA LEU A 466 -8.31 -11.16 -22.07
C LEU A 466 -8.08 -10.01 -23.06
N LYS A 467 -9.11 -9.19 -23.22
CA LYS A 467 -9.08 -7.98 -24.02
C LYS A 467 -9.66 -6.81 -23.24
N ILE A 468 -9.04 -5.66 -23.38
CA ILE A 468 -9.57 -4.38 -22.89
C ILE A 468 -9.72 -3.48 -24.12
N ASP A 469 -10.91 -2.90 -24.31
CA ASP A 469 -11.27 -2.14 -25.52
C ASP A 469 -11.00 -2.90 -26.83
N GLY A 470 -11.23 -4.22 -26.81
CA GLY A 470 -10.97 -5.11 -27.95
C GLY A 470 -9.49 -5.41 -28.23
N ARG A 471 -8.56 -4.84 -27.44
CA ARG A 471 -7.11 -5.02 -27.58
C ARG A 471 -6.61 -6.19 -26.73
N PRO A 472 -5.79 -7.10 -27.26
CA PRO A 472 -5.27 -8.22 -26.48
C PRO A 472 -4.33 -7.73 -25.37
N VAL A 473 -4.51 -8.25 -24.16
CA VAL A 473 -3.61 -7.97 -23.02
C VAL A 473 -2.42 -8.93 -23.06
N ILE A 474 -1.22 -8.42 -22.80
CA ILE A 474 -0.02 -9.22 -22.53
C ILE A 474 0.71 -8.66 -21.33
N ALA A 475 1.03 -9.53 -20.37
CA ALA A 475 1.89 -9.20 -19.25
C ALA A 475 3.33 -9.66 -19.54
N VAL A 476 4.33 -8.93 -19.04
CA VAL A 476 5.76 -9.25 -19.27
C VAL A 476 6.51 -9.21 -17.95
N TYR A 477 7.04 -10.36 -17.53
CA TYR A 477 7.83 -10.50 -16.31
C TYR A 477 9.23 -9.89 -16.48
N GLY A 478 9.72 -9.21 -15.44
CA GLY A 478 11.00 -8.50 -15.42
C GLY A 478 11.17 -7.37 -16.44
N MET A 479 10.10 -6.87 -17.06
CA MET A 479 10.17 -5.94 -18.20
C MET A 479 10.97 -4.65 -17.91
N LEU A 480 10.80 -4.08 -16.72
CA LEU A 480 11.38 -2.78 -16.35
C LEU A 480 12.55 -2.93 -15.35
N ARG A 481 13.19 -4.09 -15.31
CA ARG A 481 14.37 -4.34 -14.47
C ARG A 481 15.63 -3.77 -15.13
N LYS A 482 16.38 -2.95 -14.39
CA LYS A 482 17.64 -2.34 -14.86
C LYS A 482 18.81 -2.74 -13.99
N GLU A 483 19.35 -3.92 -14.24
CA GLU A 483 20.66 -4.33 -13.77
C GLU A 483 21.49 -4.72 -15.01
N GLU A 484 22.55 -3.95 -15.30
CA GLU A 484 23.40 -4.21 -16.46
C GLU A 484 24.04 -5.60 -16.34
N GLY A 485 23.84 -6.45 -17.36
CA GLY A 485 24.28 -7.85 -17.33
C GLY A 485 23.28 -8.84 -16.69
N ASP A 486 22.11 -8.37 -16.26
CA ASP A 486 21.03 -9.23 -15.78
C ASP A 486 20.32 -9.96 -16.94
N ILE A 487 19.74 -11.12 -16.62
CA ILE A 487 18.98 -11.95 -17.56
C ILE A 487 17.71 -11.26 -18.09
N PHE A 488 17.33 -10.12 -17.49
CA PHE A 488 16.18 -9.29 -17.87
C PHE A 488 16.55 -7.98 -18.57
N ASP A 489 17.84 -7.73 -18.89
CA ASP A 489 18.34 -6.43 -19.38
C ASP A 489 17.88 -6.08 -20.83
N PHE A 490 16.57 -5.96 -21.06
CA PHE A 490 15.98 -5.33 -22.23
C PHE A 490 15.79 -3.86 -21.89
N GLY A 491 16.60 -3.00 -22.50
CA GLY A 491 16.51 -1.57 -22.31
C GLY A 491 15.24 -1.01 -22.96
N GLU A 492 14.89 0.21 -22.60
CA GLU A 492 13.72 0.92 -23.11
C GLU A 492 13.63 0.91 -24.65
N LYS A 493 14.72 1.23 -25.34
CA LYS A 493 14.80 1.20 -26.81
C LYS A 493 14.55 -0.18 -27.39
N ASP A 494 14.89 -1.23 -26.66
CA ASP A 494 14.64 -2.61 -27.08
C ASP A 494 13.14 -2.89 -27.02
N TRP A 495 12.47 -2.53 -25.92
CA TRP A 495 11.02 -2.66 -25.78
C TRP A 495 10.24 -1.78 -26.76
N GLU A 496 10.68 -0.54 -26.99
CA GLU A 496 10.13 0.30 -28.05
C GLU A 496 10.24 -0.36 -29.42
N THR A 497 11.40 -0.94 -29.73
CA THR A 497 11.63 -1.67 -30.99
C THR A 497 10.72 -2.89 -31.10
N ILE A 498 10.59 -3.68 -30.04
CA ILE A 498 9.72 -4.87 -29.98
C ILE A 498 8.26 -4.48 -30.26
N PHE A 499 7.71 -3.54 -29.48
CA PHE A 499 6.29 -3.19 -29.58
C PHE A 499 5.95 -2.33 -30.80
N SER A 500 6.88 -1.50 -31.30
CA SER A 500 6.70 -0.80 -32.58
C SER A 500 6.71 -1.77 -33.77
N SER A 501 7.56 -2.80 -33.75
CA SER A 501 7.58 -3.85 -34.77
C SER A 501 6.28 -4.65 -34.79
N ILE A 502 5.70 -4.93 -33.62
CA ILE A 502 4.40 -5.60 -33.51
C ILE A 502 3.27 -4.69 -34.04
N ARG A 503 3.28 -3.40 -33.66
CA ARG A 503 2.29 -2.39 -34.10
C ARG A 503 2.24 -2.21 -35.62
N THR A 504 3.38 -2.25 -36.29
CA THR A 504 3.47 -1.99 -37.73
C THR A 504 3.05 -3.18 -38.60
N ARG A 505 3.06 -4.40 -38.05
CA ARG A 505 2.80 -5.64 -38.82
C ARG A 505 1.36 -5.84 -39.24
N LYS A 506 0.41 -5.29 -38.48
CA LYS A 506 -1.02 -5.47 -38.74
C LYS A 506 -1.71 -4.15 -38.51
N LYS A 507 -2.63 -3.76 -39.40
CA LYS A 507 -3.61 -2.69 -39.15
C LYS A 507 -4.59 -3.05 -37.99
N GLU A 508 -4.20 -3.95 -37.09
CA GLU A 508 -4.91 -4.39 -35.89
C GLU A 508 -4.50 -3.49 -34.71
N CYS A 509 -5.37 -3.37 -33.71
CA CYS A 509 -5.08 -2.54 -32.54
C CYS A 509 -3.88 -3.11 -31.75
N PRO A 510 -2.93 -2.26 -31.28
CA PRO A 510 -1.79 -2.69 -30.48
C PRO A 510 -2.20 -3.52 -29.26
N PRO A 511 -1.38 -4.47 -28.78
CA PRO A 511 -1.66 -5.09 -27.49
C PRO A 511 -1.65 -4.04 -26.37
N ILE A 512 -2.37 -4.32 -25.29
CA ILE A 512 -2.23 -3.65 -24.01
C ILE A 512 -1.13 -4.38 -23.25
N VAL A 513 -0.08 -3.65 -22.90
CA VAL A 513 1.12 -4.22 -22.27
C VAL A 513 1.12 -3.89 -20.79
N ILE A 514 1.18 -4.91 -19.95
CA ILE A 514 1.33 -4.76 -18.50
C ILE A 514 2.71 -5.26 -18.09
N GLY A 515 3.59 -4.35 -17.70
CA GLY A 515 4.97 -4.68 -17.38
C GLY A 515 5.21 -4.98 -15.91
N ASP A 516 6.12 -5.90 -15.62
CA ASP A 516 6.69 -6.00 -14.27
C ASP A 516 7.76 -4.92 -14.04
N LEU A 517 7.58 -4.16 -12.97
CA LEU A 517 8.48 -3.14 -12.46
C LEU A 517 9.29 -3.71 -11.29
N ILE A 518 10.55 -4.07 -11.59
CA ILE A 518 11.53 -4.50 -10.58
C ILE A 518 12.61 -3.40 -10.47
N ALA A 519 12.37 -2.33 -9.71
CA ALA A 519 13.41 -1.33 -9.43
C ALA A 519 13.21 -0.58 -8.09
N PRO A 520 14.27 -0.32 -7.31
CA PRO A 520 14.20 0.35 -6.00
C PRO A 520 14.23 1.90 -6.06
N SER A 521 14.08 2.54 -7.23
CA SER A 521 14.07 4.01 -7.31
C SER A 521 13.11 4.55 -8.37
N VAL A 522 12.14 5.30 -7.87
CA VAL A 522 10.86 5.64 -8.48
C VAL A 522 10.91 6.95 -9.28
N ASN A 523 12.10 7.53 -9.43
CA ASN A 523 12.22 8.96 -9.70
C ASN A 523 11.92 9.38 -11.14
N ASN A 524 11.65 8.48 -12.10
CA ASN A 524 11.45 8.86 -13.52
C ASN A 524 10.55 7.91 -14.36
N LEU A 525 9.50 7.31 -13.80
CA LEU A 525 8.59 6.42 -14.57
C LEU A 525 8.00 7.05 -15.85
N GLU A 526 7.83 8.37 -15.90
CA GLU A 526 7.38 9.10 -17.10
C GLU A 526 8.27 8.84 -18.33
N GLN A 527 9.59 8.70 -18.15
CA GLN A 527 10.53 8.45 -19.26
C GLN A 527 10.52 6.99 -19.72
N TYR A 528 10.05 6.04 -18.89
CA TYR A 528 10.43 4.63 -19.08
C TYR A 528 9.42 3.75 -19.84
N CYS A 529 8.24 4.23 -20.22
CA CYS A 529 7.11 3.32 -20.48
C CYS A 529 6.03 3.81 -21.49
N ASP A 530 6.35 4.53 -22.56
CA ASP A 530 5.33 4.89 -23.57
C ASP A 530 4.78 3.69 -24.37
N PHE A 531 5.46 2.55 -24.32
CA PHE A 531 5.00 1.29 -24.89
C PHE A 531 4.09 0.50 -23.93
N ALA A 532 4.14 0.76 -22.62
CA ALA A 532 3.35 0.09 -21.61
C ALA A 532 2.02 0.80 -21.37
N SER A 533 1.00 0.02 -21.02
CA SER A 533 -0.32 0.51 -20.63
C SER A 533 -0.57 0.30 -19.13
N GLY A 534 0.19 -0.54 -18.45
CA GLY A 534 0.11 -0.77 -17.01
C GLY A 534 1.43 -1.33 -16.48
N PHE A 535 1.62 -1.32 -15.18
CA PHE A 535 2.67 -2.11 -14.56
C PHE A 535 2.24 -2.69 -13.22
N PHE A 536 2.80 -3.85 -12.91
CA PHE A 536 2.75 -4.46 -11.59
C PHE A 536 4.17 -4.54 -11.02
N ASN A 537 4.31 -4.89 -9.75
CA ASN A 537 5.60 -5.03 -9.10
C ASN A 537 5.70 -6.42 -8.48
N TRP A 538 6.54 -7.30 -9.02
CA TRP A 538 6.73 -8.63 -8.44
C TRP A 538 7.66 -8.67 -7.23
N ASN A 539 8.36 -7.56 -6.95
CA ASN A 539 9.48 -7.51 -6.02
C ASN A 539 9.03 -7.39 -4.54
N LEU A 540 8.40 -8.45 -4.02
CA LEU A 540 7.94 -8.55 -2.63
C LEU A 540 9.09 -8.72 -1.63
N ILE A 541 10.16 -9.43 -2.02
CA ILE A 541 11.29 -9.73 -1.16
C ILE A 541 12.22 -8.51 -1.09
N GLN A 542 11.93 -7.62 -0.15
CA GLN A 542 12.71 -6.43 0.14
C GLN A 542 13.12 -6.40 1.62
N PRO A 543 14.29 -5.83 1.96
CA PRO A 543 14.76 -5.74 3.36
C PRO A 543 13.73 -5.13 4.32
N GLU A 544 12.95 -4.16 3.84
CA GLU A 544 11.92 -3.46 4.61
C GLU A 544 10.72 -4.34 4.95
N VAL A 545 10.47 -5.41 4.17
CA VAL A 545 9.29 -6.28 4.31
C VAL A 545 9.62 -7.59 5.04
N LEU A 546 10.84 -8.11 4.87
CA LEU A 546 11.28 -9.38 5.49
C LEU A 546 11.17 -9.39 7.02
N HIS A 547 11.22 -8.21 7.66
CA HIS A 547 11.09 -8.04 9.10
C HIS A 547 10.07 -6.96 9.47
N ALA A 548 9.10 -6.71 8.59
CA ALA A 548 8.08 -5.69 8.78
C ALA A 548 7.14 -6.01 9.95
N ASP A 549 6.72 -4.98 10.68
CA ASP A 549 5.44 -5.02 11.41
C ASP A 549 4.25 -4.76 10.47
N GLU A 550 3.03 -4.82 11.00
CA GLU A 550 1.81 -4.62 10.20
C GLU A 550 1.78 -3.26 9.48
N LYS A 551 2.29 -2.21 10.13
CA LYS A 551 2.31 -0.86 9.55
C LYS A 551 3.33 -0.78 8.42
N GLN A 552 4.52 -1.35 8.60
CA GLN A 552 5.56 -1.39 7.57
C GLN A 552 5.10 -2.20 6.36
N ALA A 553 4.43 -3.32 6.57
CA ALA A 553 3.86 -4.13 5.48
C ALA A 553 2.74 -3.38 4.73
N TYR A 554 1.87 -2.68 5.45
CA TYR A 554 0.84 -1.82 4.87
C TYR A 554 1.49 -0.69 4.04
N ASP A 555 2.44 0.05 4.63
CA ASP A 555 3.11 1.18 3.97
C ASP A 555 3.85 0.72 2.71
N PHE A 556 4.48 -0.45 2.74
CA PHE A 556 5.11 -1.07 1.57
C PHE A 556 4.08 -1.34 0.47
N CYS A 557 3.03 -2.11 0.77
CA CYS A 557 1.99 -2.44 -0.22
C CYS A 557 1.33 -1.16 -0.77
N LYS A 558 1.06 -0.19 0.11
CA LYS A 558 0.45 1.08 -0.25
C LYS A 558 1.34 1.89 -1.18
N SER A 559 2.63 1.99 -0.88
CA SER A 559 3.58 2.77 -1.67
C SER A 559 3.71 2.25 -3.10
N ILE A 560 3.79 0.93 -3.27
CA ILE A 560 3.85 0.26 -4.58
C ILE A 560 2.57 0.51 -5.37
N ASN A 561 1.42 0.31 -4.73
CA ASN A 561 0.13 0.44 -5.40
C ASN A 561 -0.18 1.90 -5.78
N GLN A 562 0.16 2.86 -4.92
CA GLN A 562 0.04 4.29 -5.22
C GLN A 562 0.91 4.74 -6.37
N LEU A 563 2.03 4.07 -6.61
CA LEU A 563 2.86 4.37 -7.76
C LEU A 563 2.13 4.08 -9.07
N SER A 564 1.45 2.94 -9.14
CA SER A 564 0.63 2.54 -10.29
C SER A 564 -0.52 3.53 -10.53
N VAL A 565 -1.20 3.93 -9.46
CA VAL A 565 -2.27 4.95 -9.52
C VAL A 565 -1.76 6.29 -10.06
N LYS A 566 -0.66 6.81 -9.50
CA LYS A 566 -0.07 8.10 -9.92
C LYS A 566 0.34 8.09 -11.38
N TRP A 567 1.02 7.04 -11.81
CA TRP A 567 1.49 6.91 -13.19
C TRP A 567 0.34 6.76 -14.19
N ALA A 568 -0.71 6.02 -13.83
CA ALA A 568 -1.90 5.88 -14.68
C ALA A 568 -2.66 7.19 -14.84
N ALA A 569 -2.76 8.00 -13.77
CA ALA A 569 -3.45 9.28 -13.77
C ALA A 569 -2.82 10.34 -14.69
N GLU A 570 -1.54 10.18 -15.08
CA GLU A 570 -0.87 11.09 -16.02
C GLU A 570 -1.37 10.94 -17.47
N LYS A 571 -1.85 9.74 -17.86
CA LYS A 571 -2.39 9.44 -19.20
C LYS A 571 -3.62 8.52 -19.08
N PRO A 572 -4.72 8.98 -18.47
CA PRO A 572 -5.86 8.15 -18.09
C PRO A 572 -6.62 7.55 -19.28
N GLU A 573 -6.38 8.03 -20.51
CA GLU A 573 -6.92 7.50 -21.76
C GLU A 573 -6.17 6.28 -22.31
N SER A 574 -4.97 6.01 -21.80
CA SER A 574 -4.09 4.96 -22.34
C SER A 574 -3.37 4.11 -21.28
N ARG A 575 -3.43 4.52 -20.01
CA ARG A 575 -2.81 3.84 -18.88
C ARG A 575 -3.83 3.31 -17.86
N PHE A 576 -3.49 2.18 -17.27
CA PHE A 576 -4.24 1.44 -16.28
C PHE A 576 -3.47 1.37 -14.97
N ALA A 577 -4.15 1.67 -13.87
CA ALA A 577 -3.68 1.47 -12.53
C ALA A 577 -3.92 0.01 -12.14
N VAL A 578 -2.82 -0.69 -11.85
CA VAL A 578 -2.79 -2.11 -11.52
C VAL A 578 -2.33 -2.25 -10.07
N GLY A 579 -3.21 -2.72 -9.20
CA GLY A 579 -2.88 -3.02 -7.81
C GLY A 579 -2.28 -4.42 -7.67
N MET A 580 -1.22 -4.56 -6.89
CA MET A 580 -0.65 -5.84 -6.50
C MET A 580 -1.13 -6.27 -5.12
N ILE A 581 -1.42 -7.56 -5.01
CA ILE A 581 -1.86 -8.22 -3.79
C ILE A 581 -0.98 -9.44 -3.55
N TYR A 582 -0.38 -9.52 -2.37
CA TYR A 582 0.52 -10.59 -1.98
C TYR A 582 -0.03 -11.35 -0.76
N PRO A 583 -0.12 -12.70 -0.80
CA PRO A 583 -0.54 -13.51 0.35
C PRO A 583 0.49 -13.66 1.47
N GLY A 584 1.73 -13.21 1.23
CA GLY A 584 2.91 -13.50 2.05
C GLY A 584 3.96 -14.19 1.21
N PHE A 585 5.00 -14.74 1.84
CA PHE A 585 6.07 -15.46 1.14
C PHE A 585 6.75 -16.46 2.06
N ASN A 586 7.01 -17.68 1.58
CA ASN A 586 7.74 -18.69 2.32
C ASN A 586 8.33 -19.75 1.38
N ASP A 587 9.60 -19.59 1.01
CA ASP A 587 10.34 -20.50 0.12
C ASP A 587 11.19 -21.54 0.87
N THR A 588 10.92 -21.77 2.16
CA THR A 588 11.65 -22.77 2.96
C THR A 588 11.49 -24.19 2.41
N GLY A 589 10.38 -24.49 1.73
CA GLY A 589 10.12 -25.76 1.06
C GLY A 589 11.11 -26.09 -0.07
N VAL A 590 11.77 -25.08 -0.61
CA VAL A 590 12.79 -25.18 -1.67
C VAL A 590 14.16 -24.66 -1.21
N ASN A 591 14.39 -24.56 0.10
CA ASN A 591 15.65 -24.10 0.68
C ASN A 591 16.10 -22.73 0.12
N GLY A 592 15.13 -21.84 -0.17
CA GLY A 592 15.40 -20.54 -0.76
C GLY A 592 16.15 -20.59 -2.10
N TRP A 593 15.99 -21.69 -2.85
CA TRP A 593 16.69 -21.92 -4.12
C TRP A 593 18.23 -21.88 -3.99
N GLY A 594 18.75 -22.25 -2.81
CA GLY A 594 20.18 -22.18 -2.49
C GLY A 594 20.70 -20.79 -2.15
N MET A 595 19.83 -19.76 -2.12
CA MET A 595 20.18 -18.37 -1.77
C MET A 595 19.90 -18.02 -0.31
N GLY A 596 19.39 -18.98 0.48
CA GLY A 596 18.91 -18.76 1.84
C GLY A 596 17.41 -18.49 1.85
N SER A 597 16.69 -19.20 2.71
CA SER A 597 15.23 -19.10 2.78
C SER A 597 14.77 -17.74 3.27
N ARG A 598 13.64 -17.30 2.73
CA ARG A 598 13.00 -16.03 2.98
C ARG A 598 11.57 -16.31 3.42
N VAL A 599 11.15 -15.63 4.48
CA VAL A 599 9.81 -15.77 5.05
C VAL A 599 9.28 -14.38 5.33
N ILE A 600 8.07 -14.11 4.85
CA ILE A 600 7.24 -12.97 5.21
C ILE A 600 6.00 -13.55 5.87
N ASP A 601 5.99 -13.52 7.20
CA ASP A 601 4.91 -14.03 8.03
C ASP A 601 4.57 -12.99 9.11
N LEU A 602 3.32 -12.53 9.13
CA LEU A 602 2.80 -11.58 10.12
C LEU A 602 1.79 -12.34 10.99
N THR A 603 2.10 -12.47 12.27
CA THR A 603 1.46 -13.45 13.16
C THR A 603 0.01 -13.15 13.54
N ASP A 604 -0.44 -11.89 13.44
CA ASP A 604 -1.69 -11.45 14.06
C ASP A 604 -2.80 -11.15 13.03
N LYS A 605 -2.60 -10.21 12.08
CA LYS A 605 -3.56 -9.91 10.99
C LYS A 605 -3.30 -10.70 9.69
N GLY A 606 -2.09 -11.22 9.51
CA GLY A 606 -1.66 -11.89 8.27
C GLY A 606 -1.36 -10.92 7.12
N PHE A 607 -0.27 -11.18 6.37
CA PHE A 607 0.18 -10.29 5.28
C PHE A 607 -0.87 -10.12 4.18
N TYR A 608 -1.64 -11.16 3.89
CA TYR A 608 -2.64 -11.13 2.83
C TYR A 608 -3.75 -10.09 3.06
N ASP A 609 -4.24 -10.00 4.29
CA ASP A 609 -5.30 -9.04 4.65
C ASP A 609 -4.77 -7.60 4.60
N ILE A 610 -3.52 -7.38 5.03
CA ILE A 610 -2.84 -6.08 4.93
C ILE A 610 -2.64 -5.67 3.47
N SER A 611 -2.24 -6.60 2.62
CA SER A 611 -2.05 -6.33 1.20
C SER A 611 -3.36 -5.95 0.49
N TRP A 612 -4.46 -6.63 0.84
CA TRP A 612 -5.80 -6.24 0.39
C TRP A 612 -6.23 -4.88 0.92
N GLU A 613 -6.02 -4.59 2.20
CA GLU A 613 -6.37 -3.31 2.82
C GLU A 613 -5.68 -2.13 2.11
N ALA A 614 -4.39 -2.27 1.77
CA ALA A 614 -3.65 -1.24 1.06
C ALA A 614 -4.26 -0.88 -0.30
N VAL A 615 -4.81 -1.87 -1.02
CA VAL A 615 -5.57 -1.67 -2.27
C VAL A 615 -6.95 -1.08 -1.99
N LEU A 616 -7.67 -1.64 -1.01
CA LEU A 616 -9.06 -1.26 -0.72
C LEU A 616 -9.19 0.20 -0.26
N ASP A 617 -8.18 0.75 0.41
CA ASP A 617 -8.16 2.15 0.83
C ASP A 617 -8.12 3.14 -0.34
N ASP A 618 -7.67 2.71 -1.52
CA ASP A 618 -7.72 3.49 -2.77
C ASP A 618 -8.53 2.73 -3.85
N LEU A 619 -9.57 1.96 -3.46
CA LEU A 619 -10.19 0.97 -4.35
C LEU A 619 -10.74 1.52 -5.67
N TYR A 620 -11.12 2.80 -5.74
CA TYR A 620 -11.65 3.44 -6.96
C TYR A 620 -10.57 3.88 -7.93
N ASP A 621 -9.32 3.88 -7.49
CA ASP A 621 -8.19 4.33 -8.30
C ASP A 621 -7.59 3.21 -9.13
N PHE A 622 -7.92 1.94 -8.83
CA PHE A 622 -7.46 0.77 -9.57
C PHE A 622 -8.47 0.33 -10.64
N ASP A 623 -7.96 0.07 -11.85
CA ASP A 623 -8.69 -0.60 -12.93
C ASP A 623 -8.72 -2.10 -12.76
N MET A 624 -7.64 -2.63 -12.19
CA MET A 624 -7.47 -4.05 -12.00
C MET A 624 -6.54 -4.33 -10.84
N VAL A 625 -6.65 -5.53 -10.30
CA VAL A 625 -5.72 -6.07 -9.32
C VAL A 625 -5.15 -7.38 -9.81
N ILE A 626 -3.91 -7.65 -9.45
CA ILE A 626 -3.21 -8.92 -9.71
C ILE A 626 -2.83 -9.52 -8.36
N ILE A 627 -3.28 -10.75 -8.14
CA ILE A 627 -2.92 -11.56 -6.98
C ILE A 627 -1.72 -12.43 -7.35
N ALA A 628 -0.63 -12.28 -6.61
CA ALA A 628 0.58 -13.10 -6.72
C ALA A 628 0.64 -14.07 -5.53
N THR A 629 0.10 -15.28 -5.61
CA THR A 629 -0.27 -16.03 -6.85
C THR A 629 -1.48 -16.94 -6.62
N PHE A 630 -2.05 -17.51 -7.69
CA PHE A 630 -3.04 -18.59 -7.55
C PHE A 630 -2.41 -19.83 -6.92
N ASN A 631 -1.30 -20.33 -7.49
CA ASN A 631 -0.74 -21.66 -7.17
C ASN A 631 0.80 -21.74 -7.21
N ASP A 632 1.54 -20.69 -6.89
CA ASP A 632 2.99 -20.81 -6.71
C ASP A 632 3.32 -21.41 -5.34
N TRP A 633 3.27 -22.74 -5.30
CA TRP A 633 3.54 -23.55 -4.13
C TRP A 633 5.00 -23.48 -3.67
N ASN A 634 5.96 -23.23 -4.56
CA ASN A 634 7.38 -23.24 -4.23
C ASN A 634 7.77 -21.99 -3.42
N GLU A 635 7.09 -20.86 -3.68
CA GLU A 635 7.28 -19.61 -2.94
C GLU A 635 6.28 -19.40 -1.79
N GLY A 636 5.31 -20.32 -1.64
CA GLY A 636 4.32 -20.26 -0.57
C GLY A 636 3.30 -19.12 -0.70
N THR A 637 3.15 -18.58 -1.92
CA THR A 637 2.30 -17.42 -2.22
C THR A 637 0.92 -17.81 -2.76
N GLN A 638 0.58 -19.11 -2.74
CA GLN A 638 -0.68 -19.61 -3.31
C GLN A 638 -1.92 -19.14 -2.54
N ILE A 639 -3.01 -18.86 -3.26
CA ILE A 639 -4.37 -18.74 -2.70
C ILE A 639 -5.23 -19.99 -2.95
N GLU A 640 -4.72 -20.94 -3.74
CA GLU A 640 -5.29 -22.29 -3.83
C GLU A 640 -5.37 -22.93 -2.42
N PRO A 641 -6.52 -23.50 -2.03
CA PRO A 641 -6.71 -24.08 -0.71
C PRO A 641 -5.66 -25.12 -0.32
N ASP A 642 -5.16 -25.00 0.91
CA ASP A 642 -4.12 -25.85 1.47
C ASP A 642 -4.44 -26.33 2.89
N LYS A 643 -3.73 -27.36 3.35
CA LYS A 643 -3.97 -27.98 4.67
C LYS A 643 -3.65 -27.08 5.87
N THR A 644 -2.95 -25.97 5.68
CA THR A 644 -2.59 -25.01 6.73
C THR A 644 -3.63 -23.90 6.84
N TYR A 645 -3.95 -23.22 5.74
CA TYR A 645 -4.90 -22.10 5.74
C TYR A 645 -6.34 -22.50 5.41
N GLY A 646 -6.60 -23.76 5.08
CA GLY A 646 -7.95 -24.19 4.71
C GLY A 646 -8.39 -23.47 3.44
N PHE A 647 -9.56 -22.82 3.52
CA PHE A 647 -10.11 -21.94 2.50
C PHE A 647 -10.00 -20.45 2.87
N ALA A 648 -9.23 -20.09 3.90
CA ALA A 648 -9.19 -18.73 4.41
C ALA A 648 -8.76 -17.71 3.34
N ARG A 649 -7.69 -18.00 2.58
CA ARG A 649 -7.22 -17.14 1.49
C ARG A 649 -8.28 -17.01 0.39
N ALA A 650 -8.87 -18.13 -0.05
CA ALA A 650 -9.97 -18.14 -1.01
C ALA A 650 -11.16 -17.25 -0.57
N HIS A 651 -11.54 -17.35 0.71
CA HIS A 651 -12.61 -16.56 1.30
C HIS A 651 -12.26 -15.07 1.37
N THR A 652 -11.04 -14.72 1.81
CA THR A 652 -10.53 -13.34 1.79
C THR A 652 -10.58 -12.77 0.36
N THR A 653 -10.15 -13.54 -0.64
CA THR A 653 -10.23 -13.14 -2.06
C THR A 653 -11.67 -12.84 -2.45
N LEU A 654 -12.61 -13.74 -2.15
CA LEU A 654 -14.03 -13.57 -2.48
C LEU A 654 -14.61 -12.28 -1.91
N VAL A 655 -14.38 -12.04 -0.62
CA VAL A 655 -14.91 -10.85 0.06
C VAL A 655 -14.33 -9.58 -0.53
N ASN A 656 -13.02 -9.53 -0.74
CA ASN A 656 -12.35 -8.31 -1.19
C ASN A 656 -12.51 -8.05 -2.69
N ALA A 657 -12.58 -9.09 -3.53
CA ALA A 657 -12.97 -8.99 -4.93
C ALA A 657 -14.40 -8.41 -5.07
N GLY A 658 -15.34 -8.88 -4.24
CA GLY A 658 -16.68 -8.32 -4.16
C GLY A 658 -16.68 -6.85 -3.74
N ARG A 659 -15.89 -6.47 -2.74
CA ARG A 659 -15.73 -5.05 -2.33
C ARG A 659 -15.16 -4.18 -3.45
N LEU A 660 -14.14 -4.68 -4.16
CA LEU A 660 -13.51 -3.96 -5.28
C LEU A 660 -14.53 -3.69 -6.40
N LYS A 661 -15.32 -4.71 -6.76
CA LYS A 661 -16.31 -4.69 -7.85
C LYS A 661 -17.66 -4.06 -7.49
N GLY A 662 -17.94 -3.81 -6.21
CA GLY A 662 -19.16 -3.14 -5.74
C GLY A 662 -20.06 -4.00 -4.83
N PRO A 663 -20.80 -3.38 -3.89
CA PRO A 663 -21.57 -4.09 -2.85
C PRO A 663 -22.71 -4.98 -3.37
N GLU A 664 -23.28 -4.66 -4.53
CA GLU A 664 -24.24 -5.51 -5.26
C GLU A 664 -23.64 -6.88 -5.64
N ASN A 665 -22.36 -6.91 -6.02
CA ASN A 665 -21.64 -8.14 -6.32
C ASN A 665 -21.38 -8.96 -5.06
N LEU A 666 -21.05 -8.30 -3.94
CA LEU A 666 -20.91 -8.97 -2.64
C LEU A 666 -22.20 -9.72 -2.27
N THR A 667 -23.36 -9.08 -2.39
CA THR A 667 -24.65 -9.72 -2.06
C THR A 667 -24.99 -10.89 -2.99
N TYR A 668 -24.63 -10.80 -4.27
CA TYR A 668 -24.74 -11.92 -5.20
C TYR A 668 -23.86 -13.09 -4.76
N TYR A 669 -22.57 -12.86 -4.55
CA TYR A 669 -21.61 -13.89 -4.13
C TYR A 669 -22.01 -14.58 -2.82
N TYR A 670 -22.44 -13.85 -1.80
CA TYR A 670 -22.88 -14.44 -0.53
C TYR A 670 -24.15 -15.31 -0.65
N LYS A 671 -25.05 -15.01 -1.61
CA LYS A 671 -26.31 -15.76 -1.78
C LYS A 671 -26.17 -16.95 -2.72
N SER A 672 -25.37 -16.83 -3.77
CA SER A 672 -25.23 -17.82 -4.84
C SER A 672 -24.07 -18.79 -4.63
N ASN A 673 -23.07 -18.45 -3.81
CA ASN A 673 -21.85 -19.24 -3.70
C ASN A 673 -21.96 -20.36 -2.62
N PRO A 674 -21.85 -21.65 -3.01
CA PRO A 674 -21.82 -22.77 -2.07
C PRO A 674 -20.68 -22.68 -1.03
N PHE A 675 -19.52 -22.12 -1.40
CA PHE A 675 -18.35 -21.99 -0.51
C PHE A 675 -18.66 -21.21 0.77
N VAL A 676 -19.53 -20.21 0.70
CA VAL A 676 -19.90 -19.36 1.84
C VAL A 676 -20.90 -20.06 2.78
N ARG A 677 -21.67 -21.03 2.27
CA ARG A 677 -22.65 -21.77 3.08
C ARG A 677 -22.01 -22.86 3.93
N GLU A 678 -20.90 -23.45 3.49
CA GLU A 678 -20.17 -24.48 4.24
C GLU A 678 -19.13 -23.94 5.23
N TYR A 679 -18.76 -22.65 5.12
CA TYR A 679 -17.83 -21.99 6.06
C TYR A 679 -18.51 -21.47 7.35
N LYS A 680 -19.86 -21.45 7.39
CA LYS A 680 -20.65 -21.22 8.61
C LYS A 680 -21.01 -22.55 9.25
#